data_AF-U7PMW5-F1
#
_entry.id   AF-U7PMW5-F1
#
_cell.length_a   1.000
_cell.length_b   1.000
_cell.length_c   1.000
_cell.angle_alpha   90.00
_cell.angle_beta   90.00
_cell.angle_gamma   90.00
#
_symmetry.space_group_name_H-M   'P 1'
#
loop_
_entity.id
_entity.type
_entity.pdbx_description
1 polymer ?
#
loop_
_entity_poly.entity_id
_entity_poly.type
_entity_poly.pdbx_seq_one_letter_code
_entity_poly.pdbx_strand_id
1 'polypeptide(L)'
;MASAAPATGPATGPTAPSHKPKTLIVCCDGTWVNATAKASRNAPPTNISRLIRVLQPTSHDGGAQIALYHAGVGSSGEFVDASLGGAFGFGLDQDIRDLYQFVCLNYHGGDRIVLAGFSRGAFTARSVADLIASVGLLTAAGVDRFYDIFDDYENMADPKRTPQQFICPVGTLEAFAGQKGEAWIEWENRRKTQYRAWLKAGGYTVDSYRRPSESGSGSEAEAEAEVEIRIAAVAVWDTVGELGIPAVPVLGLHGSARQWKFTNTQISAKVENAFQALALDEPRYAFLPSLWERLPGNDVTNLQQVWFPGAHSNVGGGYADQQLANLTLAWMCDQLSGVGLAFDESMLAEVFIDGLRYSAVHPYPQVPLDLAYGGLSGLSGKGAALVSSLFSKDKRRGELARTQSRRSKGVLPWANAGVMGDVAVAAARTAVRDKADCPSKYLHNHPTAVPADLWARGARSWALGQSRKPTSLVQRAGGLTVRKPAQFVRVDPASNIAQPDQPLVGTNERIHASVRVRLSCGGLSMDDKTTWTCKGLTGRKPLQDDFDDGGSSSDVSSSDDGHDAPPLWTLKRVDGVADVGNVGGSDAGAEGGAYYPLSKVAGAGTWQWVYTGHPVRPKQFDVHSNNQMSTAPVARVLPEALPTGRWERLLLGLTVGKPDVLAWAAANPYKNA
;
A
#
# COMPACT_ATOMS: atom_id res chain seq x y z
N MET A 1 30.65 -9.82 34.36
CA MET A 1 30.67 -8.86 35.49
C MET A 1 29.30 -8.21 35.55
N ALA A 2 28.45 -8.62 36.50
CA ALA A 2 27.11 -8.06 36.68
C ALA A 2 27.22 -6.78 37.50
N SER A 3 27.17 -5.62 36.85
CA SER A 3 26.98 -4.34 37.53
C SER A 3 25.50 -4.21 37.86
N ALA A 4 25.18 -4.16 39.16
CA ALA A 4 23.84 -3.91 39.67
C ALA A 4 23.28 -2.62 39.07
N ALA A 5 22.05 -2.66 38.56
CA ALA A 5 21.30 -1.47 38.16
C ALA A 5 21.04 -0.61 39.43
N PRO A 6 21.18 0.72 39.34
CA PRO A 6 20.85 1.59 40.46
C PRO A 6 19.35 1.49 40.75
N ALA A 7 18.99 1.29 42.02
CA ALA A 7 17.61 1.37 42.48
C ALA A 7 17.12 2.82 42.38
N THR A 8 16.63 3.21 41.22
CA THR A 8 15.86 4.45 41.03
C THR A 8 14.38 4.10 41.14
N GLY A 9 13.63 4.85 41.95
CA GLY A 9 12.18 4.72 42.08
C GLY A 9 11.45 4.78 40.73
N PRO A 10 10.15 4.44 40.68
CA PRO A 10 9.39 4.33 39.44
C PRO A 10 9.61 5.60 38.60
N ALA A 11 10.19 5.43 37.41
CA ALA A 11 10.45 6.54 36.50
C ALA A 11 9.13 7.27 36.27
N THR A 12 9.03 8.49 36.80
CA THR A 12 7.89 9.36 36.55
C THR A 12 7.86 9.64 35.05
N GLY A 13 6.83 9.17 34.36
CA GLY A 13 6.67 9.40 32.93
C GLY A 13 6.77 10.90 32.59
N PRO A 14 7.12 11.26 31.35
CA PRO A 14 7.26 12.66 30.97
C PRO A 14 5.96 13.40 31.26
N THR A 15 6.03 14.49 32.02
CA THR A 15 4.93 15.45 32.17
C THR A 15 4.72 16.12 30.83
N ALA A 16 3.48 16.21 30.34
CA ALA A 16 3.21 16.90 29.08
C ALA A 16 3.70 18.36 29.16
N PRO A 17 4.51 18.85 28.20
CA PRO A 17 4.96 20.24 28.19
C PRO A 17 3.77 21.20 28.05
N SER A 18 3.91 22.45 28.51
CA SER A 18 2.89 23.51 28.35
C SER A 18 2.68 23.95 26.89
N HIS A 19 3.45 23.39 25.96
CA HIS A 19 3.30 23.64 24.53
C HIS A 19 2.19 22.76 23.95
N LYS A 20 1.49 23.28 22.95
CA LYS A 20 0.48 22.50 22.21
C LYS A 20 1.12 21.20 21.67
N PRO A 21 0.48 20.04 21.82
CA PRO A 21 0.99 18.78 21.28
C PRO A 21 1.32 18.88 19.79
N LYS A 22 2.44 18.28 19.39
CA LYS A 22 2.85 18.19 17.99
C LYS A 22 2.48 16.85 17.39
N THR A 23 2.51 16.77 16.07
CA THR A 23 2.36 15.53 15.31
C THR A 23 3.70 15.15 14.70
N LEU A 24 4.25 14.00 15.07
CA LEU A 24 5.42 13.39 14.44
C LEU A 24 4.95 12.51 13.28
N ILE A 25 5.41 12.81 12.07
CA ILE A 25 5.00 12.13 10.84
C ILE A 25 6.23 11.46 10.23
N VAL A 26 6.25 10.13 10.16
CA VAL A 26 7.35 9.36 9.56
C VAL A 26 6.88 8.74 8.25
N CYS A 27 7.52 9.12 7.14
CA CYS A 27 7.13 8.74 5.78
C CYS A 27 8.20 7.85 5.13
N CYS A 28 7.93 6.56 4.99
CA CYS A 28 8.86 5.54 4.50
C CYS A 28 8.59 5.17 3.04
N ASP A 29 9.49 5.54 2.13
CA ASP A 29 9.28 5.29 0.69
C ASP A 29 9.56 3.83 0.29
N GLY A 30 9.10 3.45 -0.90
CA GLY A 30 9.38 2.15 -1.50
C GLY A 30 10.86 1.97 -1.83
N THR A 31 11.33 0.74 -1.95
CA THR A 31 12.75 0.43 -2.20
C THR A 31 13.22 1.02 -3.50
N TRP A 32 14.51 1.38 -3.55
CA TRP A 32 15.14 2.02 -4.70
C TRP A 32 14.52 3.38 -5.06
N VAL A 33 13.56 3.87 -4.27
CA VAL A 33 13.01 5.22 -4.42
C VAL A 33 13.72 6.11 -3.42
N ASN A 34 14.40 7.10 -3.95
CA ASN A 34 14.93 8.21 -3.17
C ASN A 34 14.58 9.50 -3.89
N ALA A 35 13.58 10.22 -3.39
CA ALA A 35 13.11 11.45 -3.99
C ALA A 35 14.17 12.57 -4.07
N THR A 36 15.25 12.47 -3.30
CA THR A 36 16.35 13.45 -3.26
C THR A 36 17.55 13.01 -4.11
N ALA A 37 17.59 11.76 -4.58
CA ALA A 37 18.67 11.28 -5.44
C ALA A 37 18.63 11.94 -6.82
N LYS A 38 19.81 12.24 -7.39
CA LYS A 38 19.96 12.77 -8.74
C LYS A 38 19.28 11.90 -9.81
N ALA A 39 19.32 10.57 -9.62
CA ALA A 39 18.66 9.61 -10.50
C ALA A 39 17.14 9.78 -10.54
N SER A 40 16.55 10.31 -9.46
CA SER A 40 15.10 10.51 -9.33
C SER A 40 14.62 11.85 -9.87
N ARG A 41 15.52 12.74 -10.33
CA ARG A 41 15.17 14.08 -10.84
C ARG A 41 14.03 14.05 -11.87
N ASN A 42 14.00 13.00 -12.69
CA ASN A 42 13.02 12.83 -13.76
C ASN A 42 12.06 11.66 -13.50
N ALA A 43 12.19 10.95 -12.38
CA ALA A 43 11.34 9.83 -12.04
C ALA A 43 10.01 10.35 -11.46
N PRO A 44 8.86 9.79 -11.86
CA PRO A 44 7.59 10.11 -11.22
C PRO A 44 7.65 9.77 -9.71
N PRO A 45 7.19 10.66 -8.83
CA PRO A 45 7.23 10.41 -7.39
C PRO A 45 6.20 9.36 -6.96
N THR A 46 6.48 8.68 -5.86
CA THR A 46 5.51 7.83 -5.15
C THR A 46 4.53 8.69 -4.34
N ASN A 47 3.47 8.06 -3.85
CA ASN A 47 2.51 8.71 -2.96
C ASN A 47 3.12 9.13 -1.63
N ILE A 48 4.19 8.47 -1.14
CA ILE A 48 4.92 8.92 0.06
C ILE A 48 5.63 10.24 -0.20
N SER A 49 6.37 10.32 -1.32
CA SER A 49 7.01 11.54 -1.77
C SER A 49 6.01 12.67 -2.03
N ARG A 50 4.82 12.35 -2.52
CA ARG A 50 3.76 13.33 -2.79
C ARG A 50 3.06 13.78 -1.51
N LEU A 51 2.73 12.85 -0.60
CA LEU A 51 2.10 13.12 0.70
C LEU A 51 2.92 14.13 1.49
N ILE A 52 4.23 13.89 1.65
CA ILE A 52 5.07 14.77 2.47
C ILE A 52 5.18 16.19 1.89
N ARG A 53 5.11 16.34 0.55
CA ARG A 53 5.20 17.63 -0.14
C ARG A 53 3.94 18.47 -0.02
N VAL A 54 2.81 17.86 0.31
CA VAL A 54 1.53 18.57 0.46
C VAL A 54 1.15 18.75 1.94
N LEU A 55 1.98 18.34 2.90
CA LEU A 55 1.71 18.59 4.32
C LEU A 55 1.88 20.07 4.65
N GLN A 56 0.95 20.62 5.45
CA GLN A 56 1.17 21.91 6.09
C GLN A 56 2.18 21.77 7.23
N PRO A 57 2.95 22.82 7.57
CA PRO A 57 3.81 22.80 8.77
C PRO A 57 3.03 22.74 10.09
N THR A 58 1.74 23.08 10.07
CA THR A 58 0.89 23.22 11.26
C THR A 58 -0.46 22.52 11.02
N SER A 59 -0.95 21.77 12.00
CA SER A 59 -2.27 21.14 11.99
C SER A 59 -3.38 22.16 12.22
N HIS A 60 -4.64 21.75 12.00
CA HIS A 60 -5.81 22.64 12.16
C HIS A 60 -6.00 23.17 13.60
N ASP A 61 -5.50 22.46 14.62
CA ASP A 61 -5.53 22.86 16.04
C ASP A 61 -4.34 23.79 16.45
N GLY A 62 -3.45 24.09 15.50
CA GLY A 62 -2.27 24.92 15.70
C GLY A 62 -1.05 24.15 16.23
N GLY A 63 -1.11 22.82 16.34
CA GLY A 63 0.05 21.98 16.65
C GLY A 63 1.04 21.91 15.49
N ALA A 64 2.34 21.77 15.77
CA ALA A 64 3.33 21.59 14.72
C ALA A 64 3.20 20.20 14.07
N GLN A 65 3.38 20.11 12.75
CA GLN A 65 3.50 18.85 12.01
C GLN A 65 4.96 18.64 11.60
N ILE A 66 5.68 17.80 12.32
CA ILE A 66 7.10 17.51 12.07
C ILE A 66 7.19 16.26 11.21
N ALA A 67 7.53 16.42 9.93
CA ALA A 67 7.62 15.33 8.97
C ALA A 67 9.07 14.90 8.70
N LEU A 68 9.31 13.59 8.75
CA LEU A 68 10.55 12.93 8.35
C LEU A 68 10.30 12.10 7.10
N TYR A 69 11.06 12.35 6.03
CA TYR A 69 11.12 11.47 4.86
C TYR A 69 12.27 10.48 5.00
N HIS A 70 11.95 9.20 4.90
CA HIS A 70 12.94 8.12 4.81
C HIS A 70 12.94 7.55 3.39
N ALA A 71 14.09 7.63 2.73
CA ALA A 71 14.26 7.02 1.42
C ALA A 71 14.21 5.49 1.56
N GLY A 72 13.69 4.79 0.56
CA GLY A 72 13.54 3.33 0.69
C GLY A 72 14.89 2.60 0.77
N VAL A 73 14.85 1.40 1.38
CA VAL A 73 15.97 0.47 1.47
C VAL A 73 16.73 0.38 0.13
N GLY A 74 18.06 0.35 0.18
CA GLY A 74 18.95 0.21 -0.99
C GLY A 74 19.12 1.46 -1.86
N SER A 75 18.58 2.62 -1.45
CA SER A 75 18.67 3.85 -2.23
C SER A 75 19.91 4.72 -1.95
N SER A 76 20.64 4.45 -0.85
CA SER A 76 22.00 4.94 -0.61
C SER A 76 22.96 4.07 -1.41
N GLY A 77 23.66 4.65 -2.39
CA GLY A 77 24.46 3.94 -3.40
C GLY A 77 25.70 3.19 -2.91
N GLU A 78 25.71 2.67 -1.67
CA GLU A 78 26.82 1.93 -1.06
C GLU A 78 26.68 0.40 -1.15
N PHE A 79 25.61 -0.12 -1.76
CA PHE A 79 25.48 -1.56 -2.04
C PHE A 79 26.02 -1.93 -3.41
N VAL A 80 27.23 -2.51 -3.41
CA VAL A 80 27.79 -3.27 -4.53
C VAL A 80 26.87 -4.49 -4.80
N ASP A 81 26.41 -4.65 -6.06
CA ASP A 81 25.73 -5.83 -6.63
C ASP A 81 24.28 -6.16 -6.23
N ALA A 82 23.38 -5.18 -6.35
CA ALA A 82 21.93 -5.40 -6.27
C ALA A 82 21.27 -6.13 -7.46
N SER A 83 22.03 -6.72 -8.38
CA SER A 83 21.51 -7.27 -9.65
C SER A 83 21.21 -8.78 -9.64
N LEU A 84 21.45 -9.49 -8.55
CA LEU A 84 21.22 -10.94 -8.44
C LEU A 84 20.52 -11.31 -7.13
N GLY A 85 19.21 -11.10 -7.07
CA GLY A 85 18.24 -11.92 -6.32
C GLY A 85 18.42 -12.13 -4.80
N GLY A 86 19.40 -11.53 -4.13
CA GLY A 86 19.82 -11.95 -2.78
C GLY A 86 20.00 -10.86 -1.72
N ALA A 87 19.87 -9.58 -2.08
CA ALA A 87 20.10 -8.45 -1.16
C ALA A 87 18.80 -7.81 -0.61
N PHE A 88 17.66 -8.50 -0.69
CA PHE A 88 16.33 -7.91 -0.46
C PHE A 88 15.96 -7.62 1.01
N GLY A 89 16.81 -7.99 1.98
CA GLY A 89 16.63 -7.67 3.41
C GLY A 89 17.76 -6.84 4.05
N PHE A 90 18.85 -6.57 3.33
CA PHE A 90 19.97 -5.80 3.87
C PHE A 90 19.58 -4.33 4.07
N GLY A 91 19.64 -3.86 5.32
CA GLY A 91 19.40 -2.46 5.70
C GLY A 91 18.01 -2.19 6.30
N LEU A 92 17.05 -3.11 6.21
CA LEU A 92 15.72 -2.93 6.78
C LEU A 92 15.77 -2.75 8.31
N ASP A 93 16.60 -3.54 8.99
CA ASP A 93 16.82 -3.48 10.45
C ASP A 93 17.39 -2.13 10.85
N GLN A 94 18.26 -1.56 10.01
CA GLN A 94 18.83 -0.23 10.23
C GLN A 94 17.76 0.84 10.06
N ASP A 95 16.96 0.78 9.00
CA ASP A 95 15.85 1.70 8.76
C ASP A 95 14.83 1.67 9.92
N ILE A 96 14.42 0.47 10.36
CA ILE A 96 13.50 0.34 11.51
C ILE A 96 14.11 0.96 12.76
N ARG A 97 15.41 0.69 13.03
CA ARG A 97 16.09 1.24 14.20
C ARG A 97 16.19 2.76 14.16
N ASP A 98 16.62 3.34 13.05
CA ASP A 98 16.79 4.79 12.90
C ASP A 98 15.46 5.53 13.08
N LEU A 99 14.38 5.00 12.49
CA LEU A 99 13.05 5.61 12.56
C LEU A 99 12.41 5.46 13.93
N TYR A 100 12.56 4.30 14.57
CA TYR A 100 12.08 4.11 15.93
C TYR A 100 12.84 5.01 16.93
N GLN A 101 14.16 5.12 16.78
CA GLN A 101 14.97 6.02 17.59
C GLN A 101 14.55 7.48 17.38
N PHE A 102 14.28 7.90 16.14
CA PHE A 102 13.73 9.23 15.86
C PHE A 102 12.45 9.49 16.64
N VAL A 103 11.50 8.56 16.66
CA VAL A 103 10.26 8.71 17.44
C VAL A 103 10.56 8.80 18.94
N CYS A 104 11.40 7.92 19.48
CA CYS A 104 11.76 7.91 20.90
C CYS A 104 12.41 9.23 21.35
N LEU A 105 13.28 9.81 20.53
CA LEU A 105 14.01 11.03 20.87
C LEU A 105 13.19 12.32 20.72
N ASN A 106 12.11 12.30 19.94
CA ASN A 106 11.32 13.52 19.62
C ASN A 106 9.95 13.55 20.29
N TYR A 107 9.42 12.41 20.73
CA TYR A 107 8.11 12.31 21.38
C TYR A 107 8.10 13.01 22.74
N HIS A 108 7.07 13.82 22.97
CA HIS A 108 6.72 14.38 24.27
C HIS A 108 5.29 13.97 24.62
N GLY A 109 4.97 13.95 25.92
CA GLY A 109 3.65 13.54 26.39
C GLY A 109 2.52 14.31 25.70
N GLY A 110 1.60 13.58 25.07
CA GLY A 110 0.46 14.13 24.34
C GLY A 110 0.66 14.30 22.83
N ASP A 111 1.90 14.15 22.33
CA ASP A 111 2.14 14.19 20.89
C ASP A 111 1.43 13.06 20.15
N ARG A 112 1.14 13.30 18.87
CA ARG A 112 0.57 12.32 17.95
C ARG A 112 1.68 11.68 17.12
N ILE A 113 1.62 10.36 16.94
CA ILE A 113 2.54 9.61 16.07
C ILE A 113 1.78 9.14 14.84
N VAL A 114 2.23 9.52 13.65
CA VAL A 114 1.70 9.06 12.37
C VAL A 114 2.81 8.42 11.56
N LEU A 115 2.60 7.17 11.16
CA LEU A 115 3.55 6.39 10.36
C LEU A 115 2.92 6.14 9.00
N ALA A 116 3.62 6.48 7.92
CA ALA A 116 3.18 6.24 6.56
C ALA A 116 4.23 5.48 5.77
N GLY A 117 3.81 4.59 4.87
CA GLY A 117 4.77 3.86 4.05
C GLY A 117 4.20 3.27 2.77
N PHE A 118 5.06 3.00 1.78
CA PHE A 118 4.69 2.29 0.55
C PHE A 118 5.56 1.06 0.35
N SER A 119 4.97 -0.08 -0.04
CA SER A 119 5.71 -1.29 -0.41
C SER A 119 6.54 -1.85 0.76
N ARG A 120 7.87 -1.96 0.61
CA ARG A 120 8.77 -2.26 1.74
C ARG A 120 8.86 -1.11 2.75
N GLY A 121 8.68 0.15 2.35
CA GLY A 121 8.54 1.24 3.31
C GLY A 121 7.28 1.12 4.17
N ALA A 122 6.20 0.54 3.62
CA ALA A 122 5.02 0.19 4.41
C ALA A 122 5.33 -0.91 5.43
N PHE A 123 6.16 -1.89 5.07
CA PHE A 123 6.67 -2.89 6.02
C PHE A 123 7.44 -2.20 7.15
N THR A 124 8.41 -1.32 6.82
CA THR A 124 9.18 -0.55 7.82
C THR A 124 8.27 0.22 8.76
N ALA A 125 7.30 0.99 8.22
CA ALA A 125 6.35 1.76 9.03
C ALA A 125 5.53 0.88 9.97
N ARG A 126 5.09 -0.29 9.51
CA ARG A 126 4.36 -1.26 10.34
C ARG A 126 5.24 -1.90 11.41
N SER A 127 6.50 -2.20 11.11
CA SER A 127 7.45 -2.75 12.09
C SER A 127 7.79 -1.74 13.18
N VAL A 128 7.95 -0.45 12.83
CA VAL A 128 8.10 0.63 13.81
C VAL A 128 6.85 0.72 14.70
N ALA A 129 5.65 0.59 14.12
CA ALA A 129 4.41 0.57 14.88
C ALA A 129 4.34 -0.61 15.88
N ASP A 130 4.69 -1.82 15.44
CA ASP A 130 4.72 -3.01 16.32
C ASP A 130 5.77 -2.87 17.42
N LEU A 131 6.94 -2.27 17.11
CA LEU A 131 7.98 -2.01 18.09
C LEU A 131 7.53 -1.00 19.16
N ILE A 132 6.92 0.12 18.76
CA ILE A 132 6.32 1.08 19.72
C ILE A 132 5.26 0.40 20.57
N ALA A 133 4.41 -0.44 19.97
CA ALA A 133 3.34 -1.11 20.69
C ALA A 133 3.87 -2.19 21.67
N SER A 134 4.91 -2.92 21.26
CA SER A 134 5.46 -4.07 21.99
C SER A 134 6.48 -3.66 23.04
N VAL A 135 7.33 -2.68 22.75
CA VAL A 135 8.43 -2.23 23.62
C VAL A 135 8.08 -0.96 24.37
N GLY A 136 7.24 -0.07 23.82
CA GLY A 136 7.06 1.30 24.31
C GLY A 136 7.98 2.27 23.57
N LEU A 137 8.17 3.47 24.11
CA LEU A 137 9.19 4.43 23.65
C LEU A 137 10.40 4.35 24.58
N LEU A 138 11.61 4.23 24.04
CA LEU A 138 12.82 4.14 24.87
C LEU A 138 13.12 5.48 25.53
N THR A 139 13.51 5.41 26.80
CA THR A 139 14.14 6.54 27.51
C THR A 139 15.60 6.67 27.04
N ALA A 140 16.31 7.71 27.47
CA ALA A 140 17.74 7.83 27.20
C ALA A 140 18.52 6.57 27.64
N ALA A 141 18.21 6.01 28.82
CA ALA A 141 18.81 4.77 29.31
C ALA A 141 18.45 3.55 28.45
N GLY A 142 17.25 3.52 27.86
CA GLY A 142 16.85 2.49 26.90
C GLY A 142 17.58 2.62 25.58
N VAL A 143 17.77 3.86 25.08
CA VAL A 143 18.48 4.13 23.83
C VAL A 143 19.94 3.64 23.91
N ASP A 144 20.60 3.76 25.07
CA ASP A 144 21.94 3.19 25.30
C ASP A 144 21.99 1.66 25.14
N ARG A 145 20.85 0.99 25.28
CA ARG A 145 20.68 -0.47 25.14
C ARG A 145 19.93 -0.87 23.88
N PHE A 146 19.70 0.07 22.96
CA PHE A 146 18.72 -0.13 21.90
C PHE A 146 19.04 -1.33 21.01
N TYR A 147 20.31 -1.54 20.65
CA TYR A 147 20.70 -2.70 19.84
C TYR A 147 20.29 -4.02 20.49
N ASP A 148 20.58 -4.19 21.78
CA ASP A 148 20.25 -5.41 22.52
C ASP A 148 18.73 -5.56 22.68
N ILE A 149 18.01 -4.47 22.95
CA ILE A 149 16.55 -4.46 23.05
C ILE A 149 15.90 -4.88 21.73
N PHE A 150 16.42 -4.37 20.63
CA PHE A 150 15.94 -4.68 19.29
C PHE A 150 16.20 -6.15 18.93
N ASP A 151 17.41 -6.65 19.21
CA ASP A 151 17.77 -8.06 18.98
C ASP A 151 16.90 -9.02 19.82
N ASP A 152 16.60 -8.67 21.07
CA ASP A 152 15.65 -9.42 21.91
C ASP A 152 14.23 -9.39 21.34
N TYR A 153 13.78 -8.25 20.82
CA TYR A 153 12.47 -8.12 20.17
C TYR A 153 12.37 -8.97 18.89
N GLU A 154 13.37 -8.90 18.00
CA GLU A 154 13.42 -9.67 16.75
C GLU A 154 13.35 -11.18 16.99
N ASN A 155 13.96 -11.63 18.08
CA ASN A 155 14.09 -13.05 18.41
C ASN A 155 13.15 -13.48 19.54
N MET A 156 12.13 -12.68 19.86
CA MET A 156 11.17 -12.97 20.94
C MET A 156 10.48 -14.34 20.77
N ALA A 157 10.20 -14.69 19.52
CA ALA A 157 9.58 -15.94 19.13
C ALA A 157 10.57 -17.02 18.66
N ASP A 158 11.90 -16.80 18.63
CA ASP A 158 12.82 -17.83 18.18
C ASP A 158 12.96 -18.94 19.25
N PRO A 159 12.47 -20.17 19.02
CA PRO A 159 12.61 -21.26 19.99
C PRO A 159 14.07 -21.70 20.19
N LYS A 160 15.00 -21.28 19.31
CA LYS A 160 16.43 -21.58 19.44
C LYS A 160 17.17 -20.60 20.33
N ARG A 161 16.58 -19.43 20.65
CA ARG A 161 17.19 -18.44 21.54
C ARG A 161 16.98 -18.87 22.98
N THR A 162 18.09 -19.18 23.65
CA THR A 162 18.09 -19.62 25.04
C THR A 162 17.73 -18.46 25.98
N PRO A 163 17.09 -18.72 27.14
CA PRO A 163 16.72 -17.66 28.09
C PRO A 163 17.88 -16.77 28.55
N GLN A 164 19.12 -17.28 28.55
CA GLN A 164 20.32 -16.54 28.96
C GLN A 164 20.81 -15.52 27.92
N GLN A 165 20.33 -15.61 26.67
CA GLN A 165 20.69 -14.68 25.60
C GLN A 165 19.86 -13.40 25.62
N PHE A 166 18.77 -13.36 26.39
CA PHE A 166 17.98 -12.15 26.61
C PHE A 166 18.68 -11.26 27.64
N ILE A 167 18.55 -9.94 27.49
CA ILE A 167 19.12 -8.99 28.46
C ILE A 167 18.37 -8.99 29.79
N CYS A 168 17.10 -9.43 29.78
CA CYS A 168 16.33 -9.59 31.00
C CYS A 168 16.80 -10.81 31.81
N PRO A 169 16.67 -10.80 33.15
CA PRO A 169 17.01 -11.95 33.99
C PRO A 169 16.29 -13.23 33.56
N VAL A 170 16.98 -14.37 33.65
CA VAL A 170 16.38 -15.70 33.41
C VAL A 170 15.15 -15.88 34.30
N GLY A 171 14.05 -16.33 33.70
CA GLY A 171 12.75 -16.47 34.38
C GLY A 171 11.78 -15.30 34.16
N THR A 172 12.23 -14.20 33.54
CA THR A 172 11.33 -13.09 33.16
C THR A 172 10.34 -13.49 32.08
N LEU A 173 10.78 -14.28 31.09
CA LEU A 173 9.99 -14.66 29.92
C LEU A 173 9.48 -16.11 30.03
N GLU A 174 8.24 -16.33 29.61
CA GLU A 174 7.63 -17.66 29.52
C GLU A 174 8.41 -18.57 28.55
N ALA A 175 8.74 -19.79 28.99
CA ALA A 175 9.47 -20.75 28.17
C ALA A 175 8.62 -21.26 27.00
N PHE A 176 9.28 -21.59 25.89
CA PHE A 176 8.62 -22.23 24.76
C PHE A 176 8.23 -23.67 25.13
N ALA A 177 6.96 -24.03 24.91
CA ALA A 177 6.39 -25.33 25.25
C ALA A 177 5.89 -26.12 24.02
N GLY A 178 6.34 -25.75 22.82
CA GLY A 178 5.91 -26.39 21.58
C GLY A 178 4.57 -25.87 21.06
N GLN A 179 4.17 -24.66 21.43
CA GLN A 179 2.99 -23.98 20.91
C GLN A 179 3.04 -23.95 19.37
N LYS A 180 1.89 -23.95 18.70
CA LYS A 180 1.75 -23.90 17.24
C LYS A 180 0.55 -23.03 16.85
N GLY A 181 0.57 -22.50 15.62
CA GLY A 181 -0.54 -21.68 15.10
C GLY A 181 -0.88 -20.52 16.04
N GLU A 182 -2.15 -20.36 16.37
CA GLU A 182 -2.63 -19.31 17.27
C GLU A 182 -1.97 -19.31 18.65
N ALA A 183 -1.79 -20.49 19.25
CA ALA A 183 -1.14 -20.62 20.57
C ALA A 183 0.32 -20.13 20.55
N TRP A 184 1.01 -20.21 19.41
CA TRP A 184 2.37 -19.64 19.25
C TRP A 184 2.30 -18.12 19.33
N ILE A 185 1.34 -17.51 18.63
CA ILE A 185 1.21 -16.05 18.58
C ILE A 185 0.82 -15.50 19.95
N GLU A 186 -0.12 -16.16 20.65
CA GLU A 186 -0.48 -15.78 22.02
C GLU A 186 0.72 -15.87 22.98
N TRP A 187 1.54 -16.91 22.84
CA TRP A 187 2.76 -17.07 23.63
C TRP A 187 3.78 -15.95 23.35
N GLU A 188 4.02 -15.61 22.07
CA GLU A 188 4.88 -14.49 21.69
C GLU A 188 4.36 -13.17 22.31
N ASN A 189 3.06 -12.91 22.21
CA ASN A 189 2.43 -11.70 22.77
C ASN A 189 2.57 -11.60 24.29
N ARG A 190 2.47 -12.74 25.02
CA ARG A 190 2.72 -12.78 26.47
C ARG A 190 4.19 -12.46 26.79
N ARG A 191 5.13 -13.02 26.03
CA ARG A 191 6.57 -12.71 26.22
C ARG A 191 6.88 -11.25 25.93
N LYS A 192 6.33 -10.65 24.86
CA LYS A 192 6.45 -9.21 24.58
C LYS A 192 5.93 -8.37 25.75
N THR A 193 4.79 -8.76 26.33
CA THR A 193 4.22 -8.07 27.50
C THR A 193 5.12 -8.18 28.75
N GLN A 194 5.64 -9.37 29.04
CA GLN A 194 6.58 -9.60 30.15
C GLN A 194 7.87 -8.79 29.97
N TYR A 195 8.41 -8.78 28.76
CA TYR A 195 9.61 -8.03 28.40
C TYR A 195 9.42 -6.52 28.55
N ARG A 196 8.30 -5.97 28.06
CA ARG A 196 7.94 -4.56 28.23
C ARG A 196 7.82 -4.19 29.70
N ALA A 197 7.16 -5.03 30.51
CA ALA A 197 7.01 -4.78 31.94
C ALA A 197 8.38 -4.70 32.65
N TRP A 198 9.31 -5.59 32.29
CA TRP A 198 10.68 -5.55 32.79
C TRP A 198 11.42 -4.28 32.34
N LEU A 199 11.35 -3.91 31.05
CA LEU A 199 11.95 -2.68 30.55
C LEU A 199 11.40 -1.44 31.27
N LYS A 200 10.08 -1.37 31.49
CA LYS A 200 9.42 -0.26 32.19
C LYS A 200 9.87 -0.19 33.65
N ALA A 201 9.93 -1.33 34.35
CA ALA A 201 10.41 -1.41 35.73
C ALA A 201 11.89 -0.97 35.87
N GLY A 202 12.71 -1.23 34.85
CA GLY A 202 14.11 -0.79 34.79
C GLY A 202 14.31 0.66 34.32
N GLY A 203 13.23 1.39 33.97
CA GLY A 203 13.31 2.75 33.45
C GLY A 203 13.87 2.86 32.02
N TYR A 204 13.93 1.75 31.28
CA TYR A 204 14.42 1.72 29.90
C TYR A 204 13.37 2.17 28.88
N THR A 205 12.09 2.09 29.22
CA THR A 205 10.99 2.49 28.33
C THR A 205 9.84 3.14 29.09
N VAL A 206 9.06 3.93 28.36
CA VAL A 206 7.77 4.48 28.78
C VAL A 206 6.70 4.09 27.77
N ASP A 207 5.52 3.71 28.27
CA ASP A 207 4.33 3.40 27.45
C ASP A 207 3.12 4.28 27.83
N SER A 208 3.36 5.28 28.68
CA SER A 208 2.38 6.24 29.18
C SER A 208 3.04 7.58 29.52
N TYR A 209 2.22 8.63 29.60
CA TYR A 209 2.64 9.97 30.04
C TYR A 209 1.61 10.54 31.02
N ARG A 210 2.01 11.54 31.82
CA ARG A 210 1.09 12.21 32.74
C ARG A 210 0.54 13.48 32.10
N ARG A 211 -0.79 13.60 32.08
CA ARG A 211 -1.48 14.82 31.63
C ARG A 211 -1.65 15.76 32.83
N PRO A 212 -1.18 17.03 32.74
CA PRO A 212 -1.47 18.05 33.75
C PRO A 212 -2.98 18.24 33.89
N SER A 213 -3.46 18.54 35.11
CA SER A 213 -4.88 18.91 35.26
C SER A 213 -5.18 20.16 34.42
N GLU A 214 -6.25 20.10 33.62
CA GLU A 214 -6.75 21.23 32.83
C GLU A 214 -7.40 22.32 33.71
N SER A 215 -7.74 21.98 34.96
CA SER A 215 -8.26 22.92 35.93
C SER A 215 -7.13 23.30 36.90
N GLY A 216 -6.77 24.59 36.93
CA GLY A 216 -5.85 25.12 37.96
C GLY A 216 -6.42 25.06 39.39
N SER A 217 -7.52 24.33 39.61
CA SER A 217 -8.13 24.14 40.92
C SER A 217 -7.50 22.90 41.55
N GLY A 218 -6.52 23.12 42.43
CA GLY A 218 -5.74 22.09 43.11
C GLY A 218 -6.54 21.22 44.09
N SER A 219 -7.64 20.61 43.64
CA SER A 219 -8.31 19.55 44.38
C SER A 219 -7.51 18.26 44.20
N GLU A 220 -7.22 17.56 45.30
CA GLU A 220 -6.51 16.27 45.32
C GLU A 220 -7.21 15.17 44.49
N ALA A 221 -8.43 15.42 44.00
CA ALA A 221 -9.23 14.51 43.20
C ALA A 221 -8.97 14.58 41.67
N GLU A 222 -8.24 15.59 41.19
CA GLU A 222 -7.77 15.67 39.79
C GLU A 222 -6.30 15.27 39.67
N ALA A 223 -5.93 14.13 40.27
CA ALA A 223 -4.60 13.56 40.12
C ALA A 223 -4.27 13.39 38.62
N GLU A 224 -3.06 13.78 38.21
CA GLU A 224 -2.55 13.66 36.84
C GLU A 224 -2.88 12.28 36.27
N ALA A 225 -3.81 12.22 35.31
CA ALA A 225 -4.18 10.95 34.72
C ALA A 225 -3.00 10.39 33.92
N GLU A 226 -2.63 9.14 34.18
CA GLU A 226 -1.68 8.39 33.35
C GLU A 226 -2.38 8.01 32.05
N VAL A 227 -1.90 8.57 30.94
CA VAL A 227 -2.46 8.35 29.59
C VAL A 227 -1.53 7.44 28.82
N GLU A 228 -2.07 6.35 28.27
CA GLU A 228 -1.32 5.42 27.41
C GLU A 228 -0.84 6.10 26.13
N ILE A 229 0.43 5.87 25.78
CA ILE A 229 0.99 6.32 24.51
C ILE A 229 0.44 5.42 23.39
N ARG A 230 -0.19 6.06 22.40
CA ARG A 230 -0.79 5.41 21.23
C ARG A 230 -0.27 6.00 19.92
N ILE A 231 -0.40 5.21 18.86
CA ILE A 231 -0.08 5.63 17.50
C ILE A 231 -1.39 6.12 16.87
N ALA A 232 -1.42 7.40 16.51
CA ALA A 232 -2.61 8.05 15.98
C ALA A 232 -3.00 7.45 14.62
N ALA A 233 -2.03 7.15 13.75
CA ALA A 233 -2.29 6.42 12.51
C ALA A 233 -1.10 5.64 11.96
N VAL A 234 -1.40 4.50 11.32
CA VAL A 234 -0.50 3.80 10.38
C VAL A 234 -1.17 3.78 9.00
N ALA A 235 -0.61 4.50 8.04
CA ALA A 235 -1.20 4.79 6.73
C ALA A 235 -0.31 4.26 5.60
N VAL A 236 -0.68 3.12 5.00
CA VAL A 236 0.20 2.38 4.09
C VAL A 236 -0.39 2.15 2.71
N TRP A 237 0.46 2.17 1.69
CA TRP A 237 0.14 1.68 0.35
C TRP A 237 0.77 0.31 0.15
N ASP A 238 -0.07 -0.67 -0.11
CA ASP A 238 0.25 -1.99 -0.64
C ASP A 238 1.47 -2.65 0.02
N THR A 239 1.40 -2.91 1.33
CA THR A 239 2.48 -3.53 2.10
C THR A 239 2.92 -4.85 1.47
N VAL A 240 4.21 -5.01 1.18
CA VAL A 240 4.78 -6.27 0.68
C VAL A 240 5.78 -6.79 1.70
N GLY A 241 5.43 -7.89 2.38
CA GLY A 241 6.26 -8.50 3.44
C GLY A 241 6.83 -9.88 3.11
N GLU A 242 6.63 -10.42 1.90
CA GLU A 242 7.00 -11.82 1.57
C GLU A 242 8.42 -12.05 1.05
N LEU A 243 9.32 -11.07 1.08
CA LEU A 243 10.67 -11.24 0.51
C LEU A 243 11.70 -11.79 1.51
N GLY A 244 11.51 -13.06 1.89
CA GLY A 244 12.63 -14.00 2.00
C GLY A 244 12.89 -14.58 0.59
N ILE A 245 14.16 -14.67 0.16
CA ILE A 245 14.51 -15.14 -1.19
C ILE A 245 13.79 -16.46 -1.48
N PRO A 246 12.90 -16.55 -2.49
CA PRO A 246 12.33 -17.84 -2.87
C PRO A 246 13.47 -18.73 -3.37
N ALA A 247 13.54 -19.96 -2.87
CA ALA A 247 14.53 -20.92 -3.36
C ALA A 247 14.31 -21.11 -4.87
N VAL A 248 15.33 -20.79 -5.69
CA VAL A 248 15.28 -21.01 -7.14
C VAL A 248 16.11 -22.27 -7.42
N PRO A 249 15.49 -23.44 -7.69
CA PRO A 249 16.22 -24.70 -7.83
C PRO A 249 17.27 -24.68 -8.95
N VAL A 250 17.05 -23.84 -9.96
CA VAL A 250 17.93 -23.70 -11.14
C VAL A 250 19.24 -22.96 -10.83
N LEU A 251 19.32 -22.16 -9.76
CA LEU A 251 20.47 -21.31 -9.45
C LEU A 251 21.27 -21.74 -8.20
N GLY A 252 20.89 -22.83 -7.53
CA GLY A 252 21.61 -23.33 -6.34
C GLY A 252 21.56 -22.39 -5.11
N LEU A 253 20.79 -21.31 -5.17
CA LEU A 253 20.62 -20.35 -4.08
C LEU A 253 19.62 -20.90 -3.06
N HIS A 254 20.14 -21.29 -1.89
CA HIS A 254 19.33 -21.56 -0.71
C HIS A 254 18.85 -20.22 -0.15
N GLY A 255 17.54 -19.96 -0.25
CA GLY A 255 16.95 -18.75 0.30
C GLY A 255 17.06 -18.72 1.82
N SER A 256 17.69 -17.67 2.36
CA SER A 256 17.56 -17.36 3.78
C SER A 256 16.22 -16.67 3.98
N ALA A 257 15.25 -17.43 4.48
CA ALA A 257 13.94 -16.90 4.91
C ALA A 257 14.02 -16.18 6.28
N ARG A 258 15.21 -15.94 6.84
CA ARG A 258 15.35 -15.54 8.25
C ARG A 258 15.23 -14.05 8.54
N GLN A 259 15.33 -13.17 7.56
CA GLN A 259 15.52 -11.74 7.82
C GLN A 259 14.21 -10.97 7.63
N TRP A 260 13.30 -11.06 8.61
CA TRP A 260 11.97 -10.42 8.65
C TRP A 260 10.89 -11.12 7.84
N LYS A 261 10.05 -11.83 8.57
CA LYS A 261 8.75 -12.30 8.12
C LYS A 261 7.70 -11.50 8.88
N PHE A 262 6.64 -11.07 8.20
CA PHE A 262 5.42 -10.65 8.90
C PHE A 262 4.79 -11.90 9.52
N THR A 263 5.31 -12.34 10.67
CA THR A 263 4.68 -13.37 11.48
C THR A 263 3.47 -12.79 12.20
N ASN A 264 3.51 -11.49 12.51
CA ASN A 264 2.43 -10.79 13.20
C ASN A 264 1.53 -10.02 12.23
N THR A 265 0.57 -10.69 11.59
CA THR A 265 -0.50 -10.02 10.82
C THR A 265 -1.43 -9.18 11.68
N GLN A 266 -1.32 -9.21 13.01
CA GLN A 266 -2.26 -8.59 13.94
C GLN A 266 -1.98 -7.11 14.11
N ILE A 267 -3.00 -6.28 13.93
CA ILE A 267 -2.91 -4.86 14.28
C ILE A 267 -3.05 -4.68 15.80
N SER A 268 -2.08 -4.01 16.41
CA SER A 268 -2.09 -3.72 17.85
C SER A 268 -3.22 -2.74 18.21
N ALA A 269 -3.85 -2.97 19.37
CA ALA A 269 -4.84 -2.04 19.95
C ALA A 269 -4.24 -0.68 20.34
N LYS A 270 -2.91 -0.53 20.32
CA LYS A 270 -2.21 0.76 20.48
C LYS A 270 -2.18 1.60 19.20
N VAL A 271 -2.62 1.05 18.06
CA VAL A 271 -2.83 1.81 16.82
C VAL A 271 -4.29 2.22 16.75
N GLU A 272 -4.57 3.52 16.79
CA GLU A 272 -5.94 4.04 16.77
C GLU A 272 -6.55 3.93 15.37
N ASN A 273 -5.77 4.25 14.33
CA ASN A 273 -6.22 4.20 12.95
C ASN A 273 -5.21 3.44 12.08
N ALA A 274 -5.68 2.45 11.33
CA ALA A 274 -4.84 1.65 10.44
C ALA A 274 -5.47 1.65 9.05
N PHE A 275 -4.81 2.27 8.08
CA PHE A 275 -5.33 2.47 6.73
C PHE A 275 -4.39 1.81 5.71
N GLN A 276 -4.92 0.93 4.86
CA GLN A 276 -4.14 0.29 3.80
C GLN A 276 -4.85 0.38 2.45
N ALA A 277 -4.21 1.02 1.48
CA ALA A 277 -4.63 0.99 0.08
C ALA A 277 -3.99 -0.21 -0.63
N LEU A 278 -4.80 -1.08 -1.25
CA LEU A 278 -4.38 -2.35 -1.85
C LEU A 278 -4.56 -2.36 -3.37
N ALA A 279 -3.59 -2.91 -4.09
CA ALA A 279 -3.66 -3.10 -5.54
C ALA A 279 -4.37 -4.41 -5.92
N LEU A 280 -5.44 -4.34 -6.72
CA LEU A 280 -6.16 -5.53 -7.20
C LEU A 280 -5.43 -6.28 -8.31
N ASP A 281 -4.72 -5.57 -9.19
CA ASP A 281 -4.23 -6.11 -10.46
C ASP A 281 -2.74 -6.45 -10.45
N GLU A 282 -2.09 -6.46 -9.28
CA GLU A 282 -0.67 -6.83 -9.16
C GLU A 282 -0.47 -8.33 -9.35
N PRO A 283 0.20 -8.78 -10.44
CA PRO A 283 0.27 -10.20 -10.76
C PRO A 283 1.54 -10.87 -10.24
N ARG A 284 2.54 -10.15 -9.70
CA ARG A 284 3.80 -10.78 -9.23
C ARG A 284 3.55 -11.46 -7.90
N TYR A 285 3.87 -12.75 -7.80
CA TYR A 285 3.79 -13.50 -6.56
C TYR A 285 4.68 -12.89 -5.46
N ALA A 286 5.89 -12.46 -5.80
CA ALA A 286 6.81 -11.79 -4.87
C ALA A 286 6.28 -10.44 -4.32
N PHE A 287 5.15 -9.96 -4.83
CA PHE A 287 4.45 -8.77 -4.36
C PHE A 287 3.11 -9.15 -3.71
N LEU A 288 2.93 -10.35 -3.17
CA LEU A 288 1.74 -10.64 -2.39
C LEU A 288 1.61 -9.65 -1.21
N PRO A 289 0.41 -9.06 -1.00
CA PRO A 289 0.24 -8.03 0.00
C PRO A 289 0.14 -8.66 1.39
N SER A 290 0.78 -8.04 2.37
CA SER A 290 0.58 -8.36 3.78
C SER A 290 -0.63 -7.59 4.29
N LEU A 291 -1.76 -8.26 4.48
CA LEU A 291 -2.94 -7.67 5.10
C LEU A 291 -2.79 -7.65 6.63
N TRP A 292 -3.61 -6.83 7.28
CA TRP A 292 -3.83 -6.89 8.73
C TRP A 292 -5.03 -7.77 9.06
N GLU A 293 -4.98 -8.39 10.23
CA GLU A 293 -6.14 -8.92 10.94
C GLU A 293 -6.36 -8.11 12.23
N ARG A 294 -7.63 -7.86 12.57
CA ARG A 294 -8.02 -7.27 13.84
C ARG A 294 -8.67 -8.35 14.69
N LEU A 295 -7.94 -8.84 15.68
CA LEU A 295 -8.42 -9.91 16.56
C LEU A 295 -9.58 -9.43 17.45
N PRO A 296 -10.45 -10.36 17.90
CA PRO A 296 -11.44 -10.07 18.93
C PRO A 296 -10.80 -9.43 20.18
N GLY A 297 -11.44 -8.38 20.71
CA GLY A 297 -10.95 -7.59 21.85
C GLY A 297 -10.17 -6.34 21.47
N ASN A 298 -9.76 -6.18 20.20
CA ASN A 298 -9.31 -4.89 19.69
C ASN A 298 -10.50 -4.07 19.18
N ASP A 299 -11.16 -3.38 20.11
CA ASP A 299 -12.32 -2.51 19.84
C ASP A 299 -11.94 -1.04 19.59
N VAL A 300 -10.64 -0.72 19.73
CA VAL A 300 -10.11 0.65 19.61
C VAL A 300 -9.69 0.96 18.17
N THR A 301 -9.01 0.03 17.49
CA THR A 301 -8.44 0.29 16.18
C THR A 301 -9.51 0.42 15.10
N ASN A 302 -9.57 1.60 14.47
CA ASN A 302 -10.24 1.82 13.20
C ASN A 302 -9.37 1.28 12.05
N LEU A 303 -9.56 0.01 11.69
CA LEU A 303 -8.86 -0.65 10.58
C LEU A 303 -9.64 -0.44 9.27
N GLN A 304 -9.01 0.01 8.19
CA GLN A 304 -9.61 0.01 6.84
C GLN A 304 -8.60 -0.48 5.81
N GLN A 305 -8.95 -1.55 5.08
CA GLN A 305 -8.13 -2.11 4.01
C GLN A 305 -8.90 -2.02 2.69
N VAL A 306 -8.57 -1.05 1.85
CA VAL A 306 -9.38 -0.69 0.69
C VAL A 306 -8.68 -1.10 -0.60
N TRP A 307 -9.38 -1.89 -1.42
CA TRP A 307 -8.90 -2.39 -2.70
C TRP A 307 -9.21 -1.41 -3.84
N PHE A 308 -8.19 -1.09 -4.63
CA PHE A 308 -8.23 -0.17 -5.77
C PHE A 308 -7.80 -0.89 -7.06
N PRO A 309 -8.30 -0.45 -8.23
CA PRO A 309 -7.81 -0.96 -9.51
C PRO A 309 -6.35 -0.56 -9.73
N GLY A 310 -5.63 -1.36 -10.51
CA GLY A 310 -4.24 -1.14 -10.87
C GLY A 310 -3.25 -2.08 -10.16
N ALA A 311 -2.01 -2.04 -10.64
CA ALA A 311 -0.88 -2.76 -10.06
C ALA A 311 -0.25 -2.01 -8.88
N HIS A 312 0.80 -2.58 -8.27
CA HIS A 312 1.46 -2.05 -7.07
C HIS A 312 1.81 -0.55 -7.16
N SER A 313 2.46 -0.11 -8.24
CA SER A 313 2.83 1.31 -8.44
C SER A 313 1.72 2.16 -9.04
N ASN A 314 0.59 1.57 -9.46
CA ASN A 314 -0.63 2.35 -9.73
C ASN A 314 -1.29 2.80 -8.43
N VAL A 315 -1.18 2.01 -7.36
CA VAL A 315 -1.67 2.35 -6.02
C VAL A 315 -0.66 3.17 -5.22
N GLY A 316 0.63 2.79 -5.22
CA GLY A 316 1.65 3.52 -4.48
C GLY A 316 2.28 4.71 -5.20
N GLY A 317 1.96 4.91 -6.49
CA GLY A 317 2.64 5.85 -7.35
C GLY A 317 4.00 5.35 -7.87
N GLY A 318 4.63 6.17 -8.70
CA GLY A 318 5.92 5.87 -9.35
C GLY A 318 5.83 5.64 -10.86
N TYR A 319 4.63 5.56 -11.43
CA TYR A 319 4.42 5.58 -12.88
C TYR A 319 4.23 6.99 -13.42
N ALA A 320 4.44 7.16 -14.72
CA ALA A 320 4.24 8.45 -15.37
C ALA A 320 2.75 8.86 -15.38
N ASP A 321 1.86 7.91 -15.69
CA ASP A 321 0.43 8.08 -15.40
C ASP A 321 0.18 7.87 -13.90
N GLN A 322 -0.25 8.94 -13.24
CA GLN A 322 -0.51 8.97 -11.81
C GLN A 322 -2.00 9.00 -11.49
N GLN A 323 -2.93 8.86 -12.44
CA GLN A 323 -4.37 9.04 -12.18
C GLN A 323 -4.93 8.07 -11.11
N LEU A 324 -4.51 6.80 -11.14
CA LEU A 324 -4.87 5.83 -10.08
C LEU A 324 -4.16 6.12 -8.74
N ALA A 325 -2.92 6.63 -8.81
CA ALA A 325 -2.17 7.02 -7.62
C ALA A 325 -2.74 8.30 -6.98
N ASN A 326 -3.29 9.21 -7.78
CA ASN A 326 -3.99 10.42 -7.34
C ASN A 326 -5.22 10.03 -6.51
N LEU A 327 -5.98 9.04 -6.97
CA LEU A 327 -7.13 8.52 -6.23
C LEU A 327 -6.72 7.99 -4.85
N THR A 328 -5.74 7.08 -4.81
CA THR A 328 -5.31 6.45 -3.56
C THR A 328 -4.59 7.44 -2.63
N LEU A 329 -3.95 8.48 -3.17
CA LEU A 329 -3.44 9.61 -2.39
C LEU A 329 -4.57 10.42 -1.78
N ALA A 330 -5.58 10.79 -2.57
CA ALA A 330 -6.74 11.54 -2.10
C ALA A 330 -7.45 10.80 -0.95
N TRP A 331 -7.74 9.51 -1.15
CA TRP A 331 -8.33 8.65 -0.13
C TRP A 331 -7.50 8.63 1.16
N MET A 332 -6.18 8.48 1.05
CA MET A 332 -5.30 8.46 2.24
C MET A 332 -5.25 9.81 2.94
N CYS A 333 -5.20 10.92 2.19
CA CYS A 333 -5.28 12.26 2.76
C CYS A 333 -6.60 12.45 3.51
N ASP A 334 -7.71 11.89 3.02
CA ASP A 334 -9.01 11.97 3.69
C ASP A 334 -9.00 11.24 5.02
N GLN A 335 -8.41 10.04 5.06
CA GLN A 335 -8.24 9.29 6.30
C GLN A 335 -7.35 10.04 7.30
N LEU A 336 -6.22 10.57 6.83
CA LEU A 336 -5.25 11.29 7.67
C LEU A 336 -5.78 12.64 8.16
N SER A 337 -6.60 13.33 7.38
CA SER A 337 -7.30 14.54 7.83
C SER A 337 -8.25 14.24 9.00
N GLY A 338 -8.89 13.06 9.02
CA GLY A 338 -9.67 12.59 10.17
C GLY A 338 -8.85 12.38 11.46
N VAL A 339 -7.52 12.22 11.33
CA VAL A 339 -6.57 12.06 12.44
C VAL A 339 -5.94 13.41 12.85
N GLY A 340 -6.32 14.51 12.17
CA GLY A 340 -5.88 15.86 12.46
C GLY A 340 -4.75 16.38 11.58
N LEU A 341 -4.34 15.64 10.53
CA LEU A 341 -3.35 16.14 9.57
C LEU A 341 -3.96 17.21 8.66
N ALA A 342 -3.23 18.32 8.52
CA ALA A 342 -3.53 19.39 7.58
C ALA A 342 -2.65 19.29 6.32
N PHE A 343 -3.28 19.51 5.16
CA PHE A 343 -2.64 19.49 3.85
C PHE A 343 -2.86 20.82 3.10
N ASP A 344 -1.92 21.17 2.24
CA ASP A 344 -2.00 22.29 1.32
C ASP A 344 -2.91 21.96 0.14
N GLU A 345 -4.09 22.57 0.14
CA GLU A 345 -5.10 22.37 -0.89
C GLU A 345 -4.63 22.78 -2.29
N SER A 346 -3.84 23.86 -2.40
CA SER A 346 -3.37 24.35 -3.70
C SER A 346 -2.32 23.40 -4.28
N MET A 347 -1.40 22.91 -3.46
CA MET A 347 -0.40 21.93 -3.90
C MET A 347 -1.06 20.59 -4.24
N LEU A 348 -2.06 20.15 -3.46
CA LEU A 348 -2.75 18.91 -3.76
C LEU A 348 -3.59 19.00 -5.05
N ALA A 349 -4.26 20.14 -5.28
CA ALA A 349 -4.97 20.41 -6.54
C ALA A 349 -4.01 20.38 -7.73
N GLU A 350 -2.84 21.03 -7.66
CA GLU A 350 -1.83 20.98 -8.73
C GLU A 350 -1.31 19.56 -8.97
N VAL A 351 -1.09 18.78 -7.91
CA VAL A 351 -0.72 17.36 -8.01
C VAL A 351 -1.78 16.55 -8.78
N PHE A 352 -3.06 16.82 -8.59
CA PHE A 352 -4.13 16.17 -9.35
C PHE A 352 -4.21 16.67 -10.80
N ILE A 353 -4.06 17.97 -11.03
CA ILE A 353 -4.07 18.58 -12.37
C ILE A 353 -2.87 18.07 -13.20
N ASP A 354 -1.69 17.87 -12.60
CA ASP A 354 -0.52 17.29 -13.27
C ASP A 354 -0.81 15.89 -13.86
N GLY A 355 -1.60 15.06 -13.16
CA GLY A 355 -2.06 13.76 -13.68
C GLY A 355 -2.97 13.90 -14.90
N LEU A 356 -3.86 14.91 -14.90
CA LEU A 356 -4.70 15.24 -16.05
C LEU A 356 -3.88 15.76 -17.24
N ARG A 357 -2.89 16.63 -16.97
CA ARG A 357 -1.95 17.16 -17.99
C ARG A 357 -1.21 16.02 -18.68
N TYR A 358 -0.70 15.06 -17.92
CA TYR A 358 -0.06 13.87 -18.47
C TYR A 358 -1.04 13.06 -19.33
N SER A 359 -2.23 12.74 -18.80
CA SER A 359 -3.19 11.89 -19.51
C SER A 359 -3.75 12.54 -20.78
N ALA A 360 -3.91 13.86 -20.80
CA ALA A 360 -4.36 14.61 -21.99
C ALA A 360 -3.35 14.53 -23.14
N VAL A 361 -2.05 14.42 -22.83
CA VAL A 361 -0.98 14.32 -23.83
C VAL A 361 -0.68 12.86 -24.21
N HIS A 362 -1.01 11.91 -23.34
CA HIS A 362 -0.81 10.48 -23.57
C HIS A 362 -2.11 9.68 -23.40
N PRO A 363 -3.11 9.82 -24.30
CA PRO A 363 -4.39 9.14 -24.11
C PRO A 363 -4.35 7.63 -24.43
N TYR A 364 -3.19 7.08 -24.84
CA TYR A 364 -2.98 5.70 -25.34
C TYR A 364 -1.76 5.08 -24.69
N PRO A 365 -1.68 3.75 -24.59
CA PRO A 365 -0.57 3.13 -23.91
C PRO A 365 0.75 3.37 -24.64
N GLN A 366 1.65 4.08 -23.98
CA GLN A 366 3.09 3.88 -24.10
C GLN A 366 3.41 2.43 -23.69
N VAL A 367 4.42 1.79 -24.25
CA VAL A 367 5.07 0.62 -23.62
C VAL A 367 6.55 0.97 -23.62
N PRO A 368 7.19 1.16 -22.45
CA PRO A 368 8.63 1.30 -22.40
C PRO A 368 9.29 -0.02 -22.75
N LEU A 369 10.27 0.04 -23.65
CA LEU A 369 11.35 -0.96 -23.70
C LEU A 369 12.27 -0.68 -22.49
N ASP A 370 12.57 -1.72 -21.72
CA ASP A 370 13.85 -1.90 -21.02
C ASP A 370 14.46 -0.66 -20.33
N LEU A 371 13.82 -0.14 -19.28
CA LEU A 371 14.42 0.77 -18.27
C LEU A 371 13.73 0.47 -16.93
N ALA A 372 14.09 -0.61 -16.24
CA ALA A 372 15.17 -0.64 -15.25
C ALA A 372 15.16 0.59 -14.35
N TYR A 373 14.83 0.38 -13.07
CA TYR A 373 15.38 1.19 -11.99
C TYR A 373 16.83 1.57 -12.35
N GLY A 374 17.07 2.87 -12.50
CA GLY A 374 18.32 3.43 -13.02
C GLY A 374 19.50 3.33 -12.05
N GLY A 375 19.78 2.12 -11.57
CA GLY A 375 20.91 1.78 -10.70
C GLY A 375 22.04 1.01 -11.40
N LEU A 376 21.98 0.78 -12.72
CA LEU A 376 22.94 -0.09 -13.43
C LEU A 376 23.80 0.62 -14.51
N SER A 377 23.72 1.95 -14.65
CA SER A 377 24.56 2.70 -15.59
C SER A 377 26.01 2.93 -15.10
N GLY A 378 26.39 2.35 -13.95
CA GLY A 378 27.74 2.44 -13.37
C GLY A 378 28.66 1.23 -13.60
N LEU A 379 28.20 0.17 -14.29
CA LEU A 379 29.00 -1.05 -14.46
C LEU A 379 30.01 -0.90 -15.62
N SER A 380 31.27 -0.67 -15.26
CA SER A 380 32.42 -0.86 -16.15
C SER A 380 33.07 -2.24 -15.90
N GLY A 381 33.51 -2.91 -16.96
CA GLY A 381 34.23 -4.19 -16.86
C GLY A 381 33.39 -5.45 -17.09
N LYS A 382 33.95 -6.61 -16.71
CA LYS A 382 33.50 -7.96 -17.08
C LYS A 382 32.02 -8.28 -16.71
N GLY A 383 31.41 -7.51 -15.80
CA GLY A 383 29.98 -7.62 -15.45
C GLY A 383 29.03 -7.25 -16.59
N ALA A 384 29.39 -6.30 -17.45
CA ALA A 384 28.57 -5.89 -18.60
C ALA A 384 28.46 -6.98 -19.68
N ALA A 385 29.47 -7.85 -19.80
CA ALA A 385 29.50 -8.95 -20.76
C ALA A 385 28.64 -10.15 -20.32
N LEU A 386 28.48 -10.38 -19.02
CA LEU A 386 27.65 -11.47 -18.49
C LEU A 386 26.16 -11.14 -18.65
N VAL A 387 25.78 -9.88 -18.36
CA VAL A 387 24.43 -9.35 -18.56
C VAL A 387 24.06 -9.36 -20.05
N SER A 388 24.95 -8.91 -20.95
CA SER A 388 24.69 -8.97 -22.39
C SER A 388 24.56 -10.41 -22.92
N SER A 389 25.23 -11.40 -22.29
CA SER A 389 25.13 -12.81 -22.69
C SER A 389 23.81 -13.49 -22.30
N LEU A 390 23.17 -13.05 -21.20
CA LEU A 390 21.84 -13.49 -20.78
C LEU A 390 20.72 -12.88 -21.64
N PHE A 391 21.00 -11.74 -22.30
CA PHE A 391 20.08 -11.06 -23.21
C PHE A 391 20.36 -11.30 -24.71
N SER A 392 21.45 -12.00 -25.09
CA SER A 392 21.86 -12.16 -26.50
C SER A 392 21.42 -13.45 -27.20
N LYS A 393 20.68 -14.35 -26.53
CA LYS A 393 20.29 -15.64 -27.14
C LYS A 393 18.95 -15.70 -27.87
N ASP A 394 18.19 -14.60 -27.94
CA ASP A 394 16.94 -14.55 -28.73
C ASP A 394 17.10 -13.86 -30.09
N LYS A 395 17.87 -14.51 -30.99
CA LYS A 395 18.01 -14.11 -32.40
C LYS A 395 16.74 -14.32 -33.25
N ARG A 396 15.60 -14.73 -32.66
CA ARG A 396 14.28 -14.80 -33.35
C ARG A 396 13.43 -13.53 -33.21
N ARG A 397 13.94 -12.47 -32.56
CA ARG A 397 13.21 -11.20 -32.32
C ARG A 397 13.05 -10.29 -33.56
N GLY A 398 13.63 -10.64 -34.71
CA GLY A 398 13.52 -9.87 -35.95
C GLY A 398 12.19 -10.03 -36.71
N GLU A 399 11.42 -11.09 -36.46
CA GLU A 399 10.17 -11.38 -37.18
C GLU A 399 8.90 -10.91 -36.44
N LEU A 400 8.93 -10.82 -35.11
CA LEU A 400 7.82 -10.32 -34.28
C LEU A 400 7.66 -8.79 -34.33
N ALA A 401 8.74 -8.05 -34.64
CA ALA A 401 8.71 -6.60 -34.78
C ALA A 401 8.06 -6.15 -36.11
N ARG A 402 7.97 -7.03 -37.12
CA ARG A 402 7.43 -6.72 -38.45
C ARG A 402 5.92 -7.01 -38.61
N THR A 403 5.32 -7.73 -37.67
CA THR A 403 3.90 -8.14 -37.70
C THR A 403 2.97 -7.32 -36.80
N GLN A 404 3.50 -6.44 -35.93
CA GLN A 404 2.68 -5.60 -35.02
C GLN A 404 2.46 -4.15 -35.51
N SER A 405 2.79 -3.83 -36.77
CA SER A 405 2.50 -2.53 -37.39
C SER A 405 1.08 -2.40 -37.97
N ARG A 406 0.14 -3.29 -37.64
CA ARG A 406 -1.26 -3.11 -38.03
C ARG A 406 -1.85 -1.96 -37.21
N ARG A 407 -2.11 -0.82 -37.86
CA ARG A 407 -3.10 0.18 -37.41
C ARG A 407 -4.28 -0.59 -36.80
N SER A 408 -4.53 -0.47 -35.50
CA SER A 408 -5.78 -0.94 -34.92
C SER A 408 -6.90 -0.09 -35.50
N LYS A 409 -7.43 -0.50 -36.65
CA LYS A 409 -8.66 0.04 -37.23
C LYS A 409 -9.82 -0.48 -36.37
N GLY A 410 -10.04 0.15 -35.22
CA GLY A 410 -11.12 -0.15 -34.29
C GLY A 410 -11.29 0.98 -33.30
N VAL A 411 -12.54 1.30 -32.94
CA VAL A 411 -12.84 2.24 -31.85
C VAL A 411 -12.20 1.71 -30.57
N LEU A 412 -11.52 2.57 -29.80
CA LEU A 412 -10.92 2.17 -28.54
C LEU A 412 -11.99 1.51 -27.64
N PRO A 413 -11.74 0.31 -27.09
CA PRO A 413 -12.76 -0.44 -26.35
C PRO A 413 -13.34 0.27 -25.12
N TRP A 414 -12.58 1.20 -24.53
CA TRP A 414 -12.98 1.91 -23.30
C TRP A 414 -13.66 3.25 -23.53
N ALA A 415 -13.61 3.77 -24.75
CA ALA A 415 -14.30 5.00 -25.09
C ALA A 415 -15.78 4.66 -25.29
N ASN A 416 -16.45 4.25 -24.20
CA ASN A 416 -17.90 4.19 -24.18
C ASN A 416 -18.37 5.56 -24.68
N ALA A 417 -19.02 5.58 -25.84
CA ALA A 417 -19.39 6.82 -26.52
C ALA A 417 -20.27 7.70 -25.62
N GLY A 418 -21.04 7.08 -24.71
CA GLY A 418 -21.84 7.77 -23.70
C GLY A 418 -21.05 8.45 -22.58
N VAL A 419 -19.76 8.12 -22.41
CA VAL A 419 -18.87 8.72 -21.41
C VAL A 419 -17.93 9.73 -22.05
N MET A 420 -17.09 9.29 -23.01
CA MET A 420 -16.00 10.12 -23.52
C MET A 420 -16.39 10.96 -24.76
N GLY A 421 -17.60 10.74 -25.30
CA GLY A 421 -18.12 11.46 -26.46
C GLY A 421 -17.34 11.24 -27.77
N ASP A 422 -17.80 11.85 -28.86
CA ASP A 422 -17.20 11.67 -30.19
C ASP A 422 -15.80 12.27 -30.30
N VAL A 423 -15.48 13.33 -29.52
CA VAL A 423 -14.18 14.03 -29.60
C VAL A 423 -13.04 13.14 -29.11
N ALA A 424 -13.22 12.46 -27.97
CA ALA A 424 -12.23 11.51 -27.47
C ALA A 424 -12.13 10.28 -28.38
N VAL A 425 -13.27 9.81 -28.93
CA VAL A 425 -13.31 8.74 -29.94
C VAL A 425 -12.60 9.16 -31.24
N ALA A 426 -12.65 10.44 -31.61
CA ALA A 426 -11.96 10.97 -32.79
C ALA A 426 -10.46 11.07 -32.54
N ALA A 427 -10.03 11.67 -31.42
CA ALA A 427 -8.65 11.69 -30.98
C ALA A 427 -8.05 10.26 -30.95
N ALA A 428 -8.87 9.29 -30.55
CA ALA A 428 -8.56 7.87 -30.56
C ALA A 428 -8.30 7.22 -31.88
N ARG A 429 -8.95 7.69 -32.94
CA ARG A 429 -8.74 7.17 -34.28
C ARG A 429 -7.43 7.67 -34.88
N THR A 430 -6.88 8.78 -34.38
CA THR A 430 -5.68 9.44 -34.93
C THR A 430 -4.44 9.29 -34.07
N ALA A 431 -4.57 8.84 -32.83
CA ALA A 431 -3.43 8.78 -31.93
C ALA A 431 -2.45 7.67 -32.28
N VAL A 432 -1.17 8.01 -32.16
CA VAL A 432 -0.05 7.10 -32.36
C VAL A 432 0.52 6.77 -30.99
N ARG A 433 0.84 5.49 -30.77
CA ARG A 433 1.59 5.07 -29.57
C ARG A 433 2.87 5.88 -29.47
N ASP A 434 3.00 6.67 -28.42
CA ASP A 434 4.24 7.36 -28.12
C ASP A 434 5.33 6.31 -27.86
N LYS A 435 6.42 6.40 -28.61
CA LYS A 435 7.57 5.49 -28.54
C LYS A 435 8.75 6.12 -27.80
N ALA A 436 8.69 7.39 -27.44
CA ALA A 436 9.71 8.05 -26.66
C ALA A 436 9.29 8.05 -25.19
N ASP A 437 10.12 7.50 -24.31
CA ASP A 437 9.98 7.78 -22.88
C ASP A 437 10.18 9.28 -22.67
N CYS A 438 9.20 9.99 -22.12
CA CYS A 438 9.41 11.38 -21.73
C CYS A 438 10.31 11.40 -20.48
N PRO A 439 11.60 11.74 -20.59
CA PRO A 439 12.51 11.71 -19.46
C PRO A 439 12.44 13.05 -18.74
N SER A 440 11.25 13.46 -18.28
CA SER A 440 10.99 14.46 -17.23
C SER A 440 9.54 14.94 -17.35
N LYS A 441 8.96 15.42 -16.25
CA LYS A 441 7.72 16.24 -16.30
C LYS A 441 7.89 17.58 -17.04
N TYR A 442 9.06 17.83 -17.64
CA TYR A 442 9.49 19.11 -18.19
C TYR A 442 9.96 19.04 -19.66
N LEU A 443 10.06 17.85 -20.28
CA LEU A 443 10.59 17.70 -21.66
C LEU A 443 9.49 17.67 -22.72
N HIS A 444 8.25 17.37 -22.33
CA HIS A 444 7.08 17.81 -23.08
C HIS A 444 6.52 19.05 -22.40
N ASN A 445 6.32 20.12 -23.16
CA ASN A 445 5.44 21.23 -22.78
C ASN A 445 4.02 20.67 -22.61
N HIS A 446 3.77 19.96 -21.50
CA HIS A 446 2.42 19.63 -21.10
C HIS A 446 1.68 20.96 -21.03
N PRO A 447 0.56 21.11 -21.74
CA PRO A 447 -0.11 22.39 -21.81
C PRO A 447 -0.53 22.80 -20.39
N THR A 448 -0.16 24.02 -19.99
CA THR A 448 -0.86 24.69 -18.89
C THR A 448 -2.26 24.97 -19.40
N ALA A 449 -3.18 24.08 -19.08
CA ALA A 449 -4.56 24.09 -19.53
C ALA A 449 -5.47 23.88 -18.32
N VAL A 450 -6.63 24.52 -18.33
CA VAL A 450 -7.65 24.29 -17.32
C VAL A 450 -8.22 22.86 -17.48
N PRO A 451 -8.78 22.24 -16.43
CA PRO A 451 -9.33 20.90 -16.52
C PRO A 451 -10.27 20.69 -17.72
N ALA A 452 -11.12 21.67 -18.03
CA ALA A 452 -12.03 21.63 -19.18
C ALA A 452 -11.31 21.40 -20.53
N ASP A 453 -10.18 22.07 -20.76
CA ASP A 453 -9.38 21.93 -21.99
C ASP A 453 -8.65 20.58 -22.04
N LEU A 454 -8.21 20.08 -20.89
CA LEU A 454 -7.56 18.76 -20.78
C LEU A 454 -8.55 17.63 -21.10
N TRP A 455 -9.79 17.75 -20.63
CA TRP A 455 -10.87 16.82 -20.98
C TRP A 455 -11.21 16.85 -22.46
N ALA A 456 -11.28 18.03 -23.07
CA ALA A 456 -11.50 18.17 -24.51
C ALA A 456 -10.41 17.49 -25.35
N ARG A 457 -9.21 17.29 -24.78
CA ARG A 457 -8.07 16.56 -25.39
C ARG A 457 -8.05 15.06 -25.10
N GLY A 458 -9.02 14.54 -24.34
CA GLY A 458 -9.13 13.11 -24.04
C GLY A 458 -8.36 12.65 -22.81
N ALA A 459 -8.10 13.54 -21.83
CA ALA A 459 -7.63 13.12 -20.51
C ALA A 459 -8.51 12.00 -19.93
N ARG A 460 -7.93 11.09 -19.13
CA ARG A 460 -8.63 9.98 -18.47
C ARG A 460 -9.01 10.37 -17.04
N SER A 461 -10.22 10.02 -16.61
CA SER A 461 -10.70 10.25 -15.23
C SER A 461 -9.96 9.41 -14.19
N TRP A 462 -10.02 9.83 -12.94
CA TRP A 462 -9.40 9.22 -11.75
C TRP A 462 -9.49 7.68 -11.66
N ALA A 463 -10.60 7.06 -12.08
CA ALA A 463 -10.78 5.58 -12.07
C ALA A 463 -10.32 4.87 -13.36
N LEU A 464 -10.05 5.63 -14.44
CA LEU A 464 -9.76 5.13 -15.79
C LEU A 464 -8.28 5.32 -16.18
N GLY A 465 -7.44 5.75 -15.24
CA GLY A 465 -5.99 5.86 -15.42
C GLY A 465 -5.37 4.55 -15.91
N GLN A 466 -4.26 4.67 -16.63
CA GLN A 466 -3.58 3.52 -17.21
C GLN A 466 -3.08 2.56 -16.13
N SER A 467 -3.32 1.26 -16.32
CA SER A 467 -2.71 0.20 -15.51
C SER A 467 -1.50 -0.38 -16.26
N ARG A 468 -0.41 -0.73 -15.57
CA ARG A 468 0.85 -1.14 -16.22
C ARG A 468 1.29 -2.54 -15.85
N LYS A 469 1.73 -3.33 -16.83
CA LYS A 469 2.36 -4.63 -16.53
C LYS A 469 3.70 -4.43 -15.83
N PRO A 470 4.06 -5.31 -14.88
CA PRO A 470 5.42 -5.39 -14.39
C PRO A 470 6.37 -5.76 -15.54
N THR A 471 7.38 -4.93 -15.81
CA THR A 471 8.22 -5.02 -17.01
C THR A 471 9.47 -5.90 -16.85
N SER A 472 9.76 -6.44 -15.67
CA SER A 472 10.98 -7.23 -15.43
C SER A 472 10.73 -8.74 -15.47
N LEU A 473 11.43 -9.45 -16.36
CA LEU A 473 11.47 -10.93 -16.39
C LEU A 473 11.94 -11.52 -15.05
N VAL A 474 12.89 -10.87 -14.37
CA VAL A 474 13.38 -11.31 -13.05
C VAL A 474 12.27 -11.21 -12.00
N GLN A 475 11.44 -10.17 -12.07
CA GLN A 475 10.32 -10.01 -11.16
C GLN A 475 9.18 -11.01 -11.44
N ARG A 476 9.07 -11.51 -12.68
CA ARG A 476 8.12 -12.57 -13.07
C ARG A 476 8.64 -13.97 -12.71
N ALA A 477 9.95 -14.15 -12.52
CA ALA A 477 10.55 -15.44 -12.18
C ALA A 477 10.03 -16.03 -10.85
N GLY A 478 9.53 -15.19 -9.94
CA GLY A 478 8.89 -15.63 -8.69
C GLY A 478 7.50 -16.25 -8.87
N GLY A 479 6.96 -16.31 -10.09
CA GLY A 479 5.61 -16.78 -10.38
C GLY A 479 4.60 -15.64 -10.52
N LEU A 480 3.47 -15.97 -11.13
CA LEU A 480 2.32 -15.07 -11.26
C LEU A 480 1.22 -15.49 -10.28
N THR A 481 0.43 -14.51 -9.81
CA THR A 481 -0.70 -14.71 -8.91
C THR A 481 -1.87 -13.82 -9.30
N VAL A 482 -3.02 -14.02 -8.66
CA VAL A 482 -4.18 -13.15 -8.71
C VAL A 482 -4.50 -12.78 -7.28
N ARG A 483 -4.63 -11.50 -6.95
CA ARG A 483 -5.04 -11.11 -5.59
C ARG A 483 -6.55 -11.23 -5.45
N LYS A 484 -7.00 -11.97 -4.43
CA LYS A 484 -8.40 -12.26 -4.18
C LYS A 484 -8.81 -11.70 -2.81
N PRO A 485 -9.55 -10.58 -2.77
CA PRO A 485 -10.05 -10.00 -1.52
C PRO A 485 -10.77 -11.02 -0.63
N ALA A 486 -10.64 -10.90 0.69
CA ALA A 486 -11.23 -11.79 1.71
C ALA A 486 -10.81 -13.28 1.67
N GLN A 487 -9.80 -13.64 0.88
CA GLN A 487 -9.28 -15.02 0.76
C GLN A 487 -7.81 -15.16 1.21
N PHE A 488 -7.32 -14.21 2.02
CA PHE A 488 -5.98 -14.27 2.61
C PHE A 488 -6.00 -15.12 3.88
N VAL A 489 -4.91 -15.86 4.09
CA VAL A 489 -4.75 -16.78 5.22
C VAL A 489 -3.49 -16.44 6.01
N ARG A 490 -3.45 -16.87 7.28
CA ARG A 490 -2.26 -16.78 8.12
C ARG A 490 -1.13 -17.61 7.50
N VAL A 491 0.10 -17.14 7.68
CA VAL A 491 1.31 -17.85 7.24
C VAL A 491 2.02 -18.38 8.48
N ASP A 492 2.40 -19.66 8.48
CA ASP A 492 3.12 -20.24 9.60
C ASP A 492 4.50 -19.57 9.74
N PRO A 493 4.80 -18.96 10.89
CA PRO A 493 6.04 -18.22 11.12
C PRO A 493 7.32 -19.03 10.84
N ALA A 494 7.32 -20.32 11.22
CA ALA A 494 8.48 -21.18 11.13
C ALA A 494 8.75 -21.61 9.68
N SER A 495 7.74 -22.15 9.01
CA SER A 495 7.85 -22.75 7.68
C SER A 495 7.68 -21.75 6.53
N ASN A 496 7.09 -20.57 6.78
CA ASN A 496 6.65 -19.63 5.74
C ASN A 496 5.63 -20.23 4.77
N ILE A 497 4.82 -21.18 5.24
CA ILE A 497 3.78 -21.83 4.46
C ILE A 497 2.44 -21.29 4.96
N ALA A 498 1.62 -20.74 4.06
CA ALA A 498 0.24 -20.41 4.38
C ALA A 498 -0.51 -21.60 4.96
N GLN A 499 -1.43 -21.29 5.86
CA GLN A 499 -2.28 -22.24 6.58
C GLN A 499 -3.71 -22.07 6.05
N PRO A 500 -4.14 -22.85 5.04
CA PRO A 500 -5.45 -22.66 4.40
C PRO A 500 -6.64 -22.79 5.37
N ASP A 501 -6.45 -23.49 6.47
CA ASP A 501 -7.39 -23.69 7.57
C ASP A 501 -7.46 -22.50 8.55
N GLN A 502 -6.56 -21.52 8.43
CA GLN A 502 -6.48 -20.35 9.30
C GLN A 502 -6.61 -19.05 8.49
N PRO A 503 -7.83 -18.69 8.05
CA PRO A 503 -8.02 -17.45 7.31
C PRO A 503 -7.78 -16.22 8.20
N LEU A 504 -7.39 -15.10 7.59
CA LEU A 504 -7.32 -13.82 8.31
C LEU A 504 -8.73 -13.40 8.74
N VAL A 505 -8.86 -12.89 9.97
CA VAL A 505 -10.14 -12.47 10.56
C VAL A 505 -10.17 -10.96 10.81
N GLY A 506 -11.36 -10.37 10.82
CA GLY A 506 -11.52 -8.94 11.14
C GLY A 506 -10.73 -7.99 10.24
N THR A 507 -10.48 -8.37 8.97
CA THR A 507 -9.66 -7.60 8.02
C THR A 507 -10.28 -6.23 7.68
N ASN A 508 -11.60 -6.08 7.82
CA ASN A 508 -12.36 -4.89 7.42
C ASN A 508 -12.03 -4.42 5.99
N GLU A 509 -11.88 -5.39 5.08
CA GLU A 509 -11.64 -5.13 3.66
C GLU A 509 -12.84 -4.46 3.00
N ARG A 510 -12.58 -3.53 2.07
CA ARG A 510 -13.58 -2.80 1.28
C ARG A 510 -13.12 -2.69 -0.16
N ILE A 511 -14.06 -2.54 -1.08
CA ILE A 511 -13.74 -2.29 -2.50
C ILE A 511 -14.03 -0.83 -2.81
N HIS A 512 -13.06 -0.08 -3.33
CA HIS A 512 -13.32 1.32 -3.67
C HIS A 512 -14.27 1.45 -4.87
N ALA A 513 -15.12 2.49 -4.89
CA ALA A 513 -16.06 2.76 -5.98
C ALA A 513 -15.40 2.88 -7.38
N SER A 514 -14.09 3.17 -7.44
CA SER A 514 -13.32 3.15 -8.69
C SER A 514 -13.36 1.80 -9.40
N VAL A 515 -13.48 0.68 -8.68
CA VAL A 515 -13.61 -0.65 -9.28
C VAL A 515 -14.90 -0.77 -10.06
N ARG A 516 -16.04 -0.41 -9.44
CA ARG A 516 -17.34 -0.36 -10.12
C ARG A 516 -17.31 0.60 -11.29
N VAL A 517 -16.75 1.80 -11.11
CA VAL A 517 -16.63 2.80 -12.19
C VAL A 517 -15.82 2.25 -13.36
N ARG A 518 -14.64 1.66 -13.10
CA ARG A 518 -13.79 1.11 -14.17
C ARG A 518 -14.46 -0.05 -14.90
N LEU A 519 -15.13 -0.96 -14.19
CA LEU A 519 -15.90 -2.04 -14.82
C LEU A 519 -17.07 -1.51 -15.67
N SER A 520 -17.88 -0.62 -15.10
CA SER A 520 -19.07 -0.08 -15.75
C SER A 520 -18.72 0.70 -17.01
N CYS A 521 -17.65 1.50 -16.96
CA CYS A 521 -17.17 2.29 -18.09
C CYS A 521 -16.39 1.47 -19.13
N GLY A 522 -16.16 0.17 -18.91
CA GLY A 522 -15.33 -0.65 -19.79
C GLY A 522 -13.86 -0.21 -19.80
N GLY A 523 -13.36 0.29 -18.67
CA GLY A 523 -11.98 0.75 -18.51
C GLY A 523 -10.98 -0.35 -18.86
N LEU A 524 -9.78 0.06 -19.28
CA LEU A 524 -8.83 -0.88 -19.86
C LEU A 524 -8.00 -1.65 -18.84
N SER A 525 -7.56 -2.83 -19.25
CA SER A 525 -6.63 -3.68 -18.53
C SER A 525 -5.18 -3.17 -18.65
N MET A 526 -4.25 -3.99 -18.19
CA MET A 526 -2.83 -3.68 -18.14
C MET A 526 -2.25 -3.36 -19.53
N ASP A 527 -1.52 -2.25 -19.62
CA ASP A 527 -1.01 -1.65 -20.85
C ASP A 527 -2.09 -1.38 -21.90
N ASP A 528 -3.32 -1.14 -21.44
CA ASP A 528 -4.47 -0.79 -22.27
C ASP A 528 -4.78 -1.83 -23.38
N LYS A 529 -4.43 -3.09 -23.16
CA LYS A 529 -4.53 -4.15 -24.18
C LYS A 529 -5.96 -4.60 -24.43
N THR A 530 -6.76 -4.75 -23.38
CA THR A 530 -8.14 -5.24 -23.45
C THR A 530 -9.03 -4.52 -22.44
N THR A 531 -10.33 -4.81 -22.42
CA THR A 531 -11.22 -4.34 -21.34
C THR A 531 -10.88 -5.05 -20.04
N TRP A 532 -10.78 -4.28 -18.95
CA TRP A 532 -10.51 -4.78 -17.62
C TRP A 532 -11.67 -5.61 -17.09
N THR A 533 -11.39 -6.85 -16.67
CA THR A 533 -12.40 -7.76 -16.12
C THR A 533 -12.38 -7.83 -14.60
N CYS A 534 -11.38 -7.24 -13.93
CA CYS A 534 -11.14 -7.42 -12.49
C CYS A 534 -11.12 -8.90 -12.08
N LYS A 535 -10.11 -9.66 -12.57
CA LYS A 535 -10.00 -11.12 -12.38
C LYS A 535 -10.11 -11.56 -10.91
N GLY A 536 -9.64 -10.75 -9.97
CA GLY A 536 -9.70 -11.02 -8.54
C GLY A 536 -11.11 -11.06 -7.94
N LEU A 537 -12.05 -10.28 -8.49
CA LEU A 537 -13.45 -10.24 -8.02
C LEU A 537 -14.41 -10.99 -8.95
N THR A 538 -14.24 -10.91 -10.26
CA THR A 538 -15.18 -11.56 -11.19
C THR A 538 -14.78 -13.00 -11.53
N GLY A 539 -13.52 -13.39 -11.29
CA GLY A 539 -12.98 -14.67 -11.76
C GLY A 539 -12.77 -14.76 -13.28
N ARG A 540 -13.19 -13.74 -14.05
CA ARG A 540 -13.16 -13.76 -15.52
C ARG A 540 -11.77 -13.49 -16.06
N LYS A 541 -11.36 -14.29 -17.03
CA LYS A 541 -10.21 -14.00 -17.87
C LYS A 541 -10.55 -12.85 -18.84
N PRO A 542 -9.60 -11.99 -19.20
CA PRO A 542 -9.76 -11.05 -20.30
C PRO A 542 -10.08 -11.79 -21.61
N LEU A 543 -10.85 -11.16 -22.50
CA LEU A 543 -11.24 -11.73 -23.81
C LEU A 543 -10.05 -12.06 -24.74
N GLN A 544 -8.84 -11.57 -24.42
CA GLN A 544 -7.60 -11.87 -25.14
C GLN A 544 -6.47 -11.93 -24.10
N ASP A 545 -5.74 -13.05 -24.05
CA ASP A 545 -4.85 -13.38 -22.93
C ASP A 545 -3.88 -12.26 -22.56
N ASP A 546 -4.08 -11.68 -21.37
CA ASP A 546 -3.13 -10.72 -20.78
C ASP A 546 -1.81 -11.39 -20.33
N PHE A 547 -1.69 -12.70 -20.45
CA PHE A 547 -0.53 -13.48 -20.00
C PHE A 547 0.12 -14.29 -21.12
N ASP A 548 0.00 -13.82 -22.37
CA ASP A 548 0.65 -14.47 -23.52
C ASP A 548 2.17 -14.26 -23.46
N ASP A 549 2.81 -15.08 -22.63
CA ASP A 549 4.21 -15.03 -22.26
C ASP A 549 5.08 -15.81 -23.26
N GLY A 550 4.78 -15.76 -24.56
CA GLY A 550 5.66 -16.29 -25.62
C GLY A 550 6.07 -17.77 -25.51
N GLY A 551 5.50 -18.52 -24.57
CA GLY A 551 5.73 -19.93 -24.36
C GLY A 551 4.77 -20.72 -25.21
N SER A 552 5.29 -21.44 -26.20
CA SER A 552 4.52 -22.37 -27.01
C SER A 552 3.91 -23.47 -26.14
N SER A 553 2.69 -23.27 -25.66
CA SER A 553 1.84 -24.32 -25.14
C SER A 553 0.79 -24.62 -26.21
N SER A 554 1.12 -25.55 -27.10
CA SER A 554 0.24 -26.06 -28.15
C SER A 554 -0.86 -27.01 -27.63
N ASP A 555 -1.00 -27.19 -26.32
CA ASP A 555 -1.98 -28.09 -25.73
C ASP A 555 -2.88 -27.36 -24.70
N VAL A 556 -3.77 -26.49 -25.17
CA VAL A 556 -4.99 -26.17 -24.41
C VAL A 556 -6.16 -26.22 -25.37
N SER A 557 -6.79 -27.40 -25.46
CA SER A 557 -8.09 -27.57 -26.11
C SER A 557 -9.09 -26.56 -25.53
N SER A 558 -9.49 -25.61 -26.37
CA SER A 558 -10.66 -24.74 -26.23
C SER A 558 -11.93 -25.60 -26.09
N SER A 559 -12.41 -25.78 -24.86
CA SER A 559 -13.76 -26.29 -24.60
C SER A 559 -14.34 -25.87 -23.23
N ASP A 560 -13.69 -24.93 -22.54
CA ASP A 560 -14.13 -24.45 -21.23
C ASP A 560 -14.08 -22.91 -21.27
N ASP A 561 -14.99 -22.34 -22.05
CA ASP A 561 -15.18 -20.90 -22.17
C ASP A 561 -15.61 -20.38 -20.80
N GLY A 562 -14.65 -19.88 -20.02
CA GLY A 562 -14.87 -19.24 -18.72
C GLY A 562 -15.73 -17.97 -18.78
N HIS A 563 -16.43 -17.73 -19.88
CA HIS A 563 -17.46 -16.73 -20.05
C HIS A 563 -18.79 -17.12 -19.40
N ASP A 564 -19.07 -18.43 -19.26
CA ASP A 564 -20.32 -18.93 -18.67
C ASP A 564 -20.20 -19.29 -17.17
N ALA A 565 -19.00 -19.30 -16.61
CA ALA A 565 -18.84 -19.53 -15.17
C ALA A 565 -19.45 -18.33 -14.40
N PRO A 566 -20.26 -18.58 -13.35
CA PRO A 566 -20.76 -17.52 -12.51
C PRO A 566 -19.60 -16.75 -11.89
N PRO A 567 -19.70 -15.42 -11.81
CA PRO A 567 -18.63 -14.60 -11.26
C PRO A 567 -18.35 -14.95 -9.80
N LEU A 568 -17.10 -14.80 -9.36
CA LEU A 568 -16.71 -15.13 -7.97
C LEU A 568 -17.43 -14.23 -6.95
N TRP A 569 -17.55 -12.94 -7.26
CA TRP A 569 -18.27 -11.94 -6.49
C TRP A 569 -19.23 -11.18 -7.39
N THR A 570 -20.46 -10.95 -6.92
CA THR A 570 -21.49 -10.17 -7.61
C THR A 570 -21.67 -8.79 -7.01
N LEU A 571 -21.79 -7.78 -7.86
CA LEU A 571 -22.00 -6.41 -7.40
C LEU A 571 -23.50 -6.18 -7.20
N LYS A 572 -23.92 -5.97 -5.95
CA LYS A 572 -25.32 -5.72 -5.59
C LYS A 572 -25.50 -4.32 -5.05
N ARG A 573 -26.57 -3.67 -5.51
CA ARG A 573 -27.07 -2.44 -4.88
C ARG A 573 -27.81 -2.83 -3.60
N VAL A 574 -27.58 -2.08 -2.53
CA VAL A 574 -28.31 -2.25 -1.26
C VAL A 574 -29.35 -1.16 -1.16
N ASP A 575 -30.58 -1.53 -0.81
CA ASP A 575 -31.64 -0.55 -0.56
C ASP A 575 -31.24 0.31 0.65
N GLY A 576 -31.02 1.59 0.38
CA GLY A 576 -30.52 2.57 1.33
C GLY A 576 -29.95 3.77 0.60
N VAL A 577 -30.20 4.96 1.13
CA VAL A 577 -29.38 6.12 0.76
C VAL A 577 -27.99 5.84 1.31
N ALA A 578 -26.94 6.12 0.53
CA ALA A 578 -25.59 6.07 1.07
C ALA A 578 -25.54 6.93 2.33
N ASP A 579 -25.19 6.31 3.45
CA ASP A 579 -24.90 7.05 4.68
C ASP A 579 -23.59 7.78 4.46
N VAL A 580 -23.69 8.88 3.72
CA VAL A 580 -22.69 9.93 3.68
C VAL A 580 -22.88 10.61 5.02
N GLY A 581 -22.29 10.01 6.08
CA GLY A 581 -22.43 10.50 7.44
C GLY A 581 -22.17 12.00 7.52
N ASN A 582 -22.51 12.65 8.62
CA ASN A 582 -22.32 14.09 8.79
C ASN A 582 -20.80 14.43 8.84
N VAL A 583 -20.08 14.28 7.73
CA VAL A 583 -18.63 14.46 7.60
C VAL A 583 -18.36 15.96 7.49
N GLY A 584 -18.72 16.72 8.52
CA GLY A 584 -18.30 18.10 8.80
C GLY A 584 -18.38 19.15 7.68
N GLY A 585 -18.96 18.83 6.54
CA GLY A 585 -18.89 19.62 5.33
C GLY A 585 -20.22 19.53 4.63
N SER A 586 -21.13 20.43 4.99
CA SER A 586 -22.28 20.70 4.13
C SER A 586 -21.80 21.07 2.72
N ASP A 587 -22.66 20.88 1.71
CA ASP A 587 -22.40 21.41 0.36
C ASP A 587 -22.11 22.94 0.41
N ALA A 588 -22.37 23.64 1.52
CA ALA A 588 -22.01 25.03 1.75
C ALA A 588 -20.49 25.30 1.83
N GLY A 589 -19.65 24.28 1.99
CA GLY A 589 -18.20 24.42 1.77
C GLY A 589 -17.79 24.46 0.29
N ALA A 590 -18.72 24.22 -0.64
CA ALA A 590 -18.51 24.33 -2.08
C ALA A 590 -18.65 25.77 -2.60
N GLU A 591 -18.50 26.80 -1.74
CA GLU A 591 -18.36 28.20 -2.15
C GLU A 591 -17.15 28.31 -3.10
N GLY A 592 -17.42 28.23 -4.42
CA GLY A 592 -16.41 28.25 -5.49
C GLY A 592 -16.51 27.11 -6.52
N GLY A 593 -17.36 26.10 -6.32
CA GLY A 593 -17.58 25.03 -7.32
C GLY A 593 -16.41 24.04 -7.50
N ALA A 594 -15.41 24.07 -6.63
CA ALA A 594 -14.20 23.25 -6.74
C ALA A 594 -14.41 21.77 -6.35
N TYR A 595 -15.38 21.47 -5.49
CA TYR A 595 -15.60 20.13 -4.94
C TYR A 595 -16.80 19.43 -5.59
N TYR A 596 -16.70 18.11 -5.77
CA TYR A 596 -17.82 17.27 -6.18
C TYR A 596 -18.91 17.26 -5.09
N PRO A 597 -20.18 17.60 -5.40
CA PRO A 597 -21.23 17.69 -4.38
C PRO A 597 -21.50 16.36 -3.67
N LEU A 598 -21.69 16.39 -2.35
CA LEU A 598 -22.00 15.19 -1.56
C LEU A 598 -23.33 14.58 -1.99
N SER A 599 -24.30 15.43 -2.34
CA SER A 599 -25.58 15.01 -2.91
C SER A 599 -25.43 14.13 -4.16
N LYS A 600 -24.44 14.39 -5.02
CA LYS A 600 -24.13 13.54 -6.16
C LYS A 600 -23.47 12.22 -5.76
N VAL A 601 -22.60 12.22 -4.75
CA VAL A 601 -22.00 10.98 -4.20
C VAL A 601 -23.10 10.10 -3.59
N ALA A 602 -23.98 10.68 -2.78
CA ALA A 602 -25.13 9.98 -2.19
C ALA A 602 -26.07 9.43 -3.28
N GLY A 603 -26.31 10.21 -4.33
CA GLY A 603 -27.09 9.80 -5.50
C GLY A 603 -26.50 8.62 -6.28
N ALA A 604 -25.21 8.30 -6.10
CA ALA A 604 -24.59 7.12 -6.69
C ALA A 604 -25.06 5.80 -6.05
N GLY A 605 -25.68 5.87 -4.86
CA GLY A 605 -26.23 4.73 -4.11
C GLY A 605 -25.17 3.90 -3.37
N THR A 606 -25.63 3.01 -2.49
CA THR A 606 -24.78 2.05 -1.78
C THR A 606 -24.65 0.75 -2.55
N TRP A 607 -23.41 0.30 -2.74
CA TRP A 607 -23.08 -0.95 -3.41
C TRP A 607 -22.27 -1.86 -2.49
N GLN A 608 -22.36 -3.15 -2.72
CA GLN A 608 -21.53 -4.14 -2.05
C GLN A 608 -21.23 -5.32 -2.98
N TRP A 609 -20.07 -5.93 -2.80
CA TRP A 609 -19.70 -7.16 -3.49
C TRP A 609 -20.11 -8.36 -2.63
N VAL A 610 -20.95 -9.23 -3.19
CA VAL A 610 -21.49 -10.41 -2.51
C VAL A 610 -20.91 -11.67 -3.14
N TYR A 611 -20.26 -12.49 -2.34
CA TYR A 611 -19.66 -13.75 -2.78
C TYR A 611 -20.74 -14.71 -3.28
N THR A 612 -20.53 -15.32 -4.47
CA THR A 612 -21.56 -16.15 -5.12
C THR A 612 -21.60 -17.60 -4.64
N GLY A 613 -20.61 -18.05 -3.88
CA GLY A 613 -20.60 -19.40 -3.31
C GLY A 613 -19.97 -20.48 -4.19
N HIS A 614 -19.48 -20.16 -5.38
CA HIS A 614 -18.82 -21.14 -6.25
C HIS A 614 -17.29 -21.16 -6.01
N PRO A 615 -16.73 -22.24 -5.42
CA PRO A 615 -15.28 -22.37 -5.31
C PRO A 615 -14.69 -22.53 -6.72
N VAL A 616 -13.79 -21.62 -7.10
CA VAL A 616 -13.00 -21.75 -8.33
C VAL A 616 -12.01 -22.89 -8.09
N ARG A 617 -12.16 -24.01 -8.83
CA ARG A 617 -11.19 -25.10 -8.79
C ARG A 617 -9.81 -24.54 -9.17
N PRO A 618 -8.75 -24.77 -8.37
CA PRO A 618 -7.40 -24.38 -8.77
C PRO A 618 -7.04 -25.13 -10.07
N LYS A 619 -6.88 -24.40 -11.19
CA LYS A 619 -6.35 -25.00 -12.42
C LYS A 619 -4.85 -25.25 -12.23
N GLN A 620 -4.37 -26.33 -12.83
CA GLN A 620 -3.06 -26.99 -12.72
C GLN A 620 -1.80 -26.11 -12.98
N PHE A 621 -1.96 -24.81 -13.18
CA PHE A 621 -0.88 -23.84 -13.39
C PHE A 621 -0.55 -22.98 -12.15
N ASP A 622 -1.24 -23.22 -11.03
CA ASP A 622 -0.97 -22.54 -9.76
C ASP A 622 0.12 -23.30 -8.97
N VAL A 623 1.26 -23.57 -9.64
CA VAL A 623 2.33 -24.46 -9.17
C VAL A 623 3.09 -23.90 -7.94
N HIS A 624 2.80 -22.66 -7.54
CA HIS A 624 3.32 -22.01 -6.33
C HIS A 624 2.22 -21.40 -5.43
N SER A 625 0.96 -21.83 -5.59
CA SER A 625 -0.19 -21.33 -4.84
C SER A 625 -0.32 -21.87 -3.42
N ASN A 626 0.77 -21.89 -2.65
CA ASN A 626 0.63 -22.25 -1.24
C ASN A 626 -0.17 -21.19 -0.46
N ASN A 627 -0.23 -19.92 -0.89
CA ASN A 627 -0.89 -18.83 -0.16
C ASN A 627 -2.34 -18.49 -0.55
N GLN A 628 -2.93 -19.14 -1.55
CA GLN A 628 -4.31 -18.87 -1.98
C GLN A 628 -5.03 -20.14 -2.44
N MET A 629 -5.19 -21.10 -1.54
CA MET A 629 -6.02 -22.26 -1.83
C MET A 629 -7.52 -21.91 -1.76
N SER A 630 -8.30 -22.66 -2.53
CA SER A 630 -9.75 -22.56 -2.74
C SER A 630 -10.58 -22.73 -1.45
N THR A 631 -10.50 -21.80 -0.52
CA THR A 631 -11.41 -21.68 0.63
C THR A 631 -12.39 -20.55 0.36
N ALA A 632 -13.65 -20.75 0.79
CA ALA A 632 -14.64 -19.69 0.73
C ALA A 632 -14.16 -18.51 1.61
N PRO A 633 -14.35 -17.25 1.17
CA PRO A 633 -13.93 -16.10 1.95
C PRO A 633 -14.65 -16.06 3.30
N VAL A 634 -13.96 -15.61 4.34
CA VAL A 634 -14.55 -15.45 5.69
C VAL A 634 -15.66 -14.41 5.65
N ALA A 635 -15.38 -13.27 5.02
CA ALA A 635 -16.40 -12.27 4.71
C ALA A 635 -17.10 -12.64 3.40
N ARG A 636 -18.42 -12.85 3.45
CA ARG A 636 -19.23 -13.09 2.23
C ARG A 636 -19.73 -11.81 1.56
N VAL A 637 -19.47 -10.67 2.20
CA VAL A 637 -19.86 -9.35 1.73
C VAL A 637 -18.66 -8.41 1.93
N LEU A 638 -18.29 -7.70 0.87
CA LEU A 638 -17.31 -6.62 0.91
C LEU A 638 -18.04 -5.30 0.59
N PRO A 639 -18.13 -4.35 1.52
CA PRO A 639 -18.80 -3.08 1.27
C PRO A 639 -18.03 -2.23 0.27
N GLU A 640 -18.74 -1.40 -0.51
CA GLU A 640 -18.10 -0.37 -1.33
C GLU A 640 -17.65 0.81 -0.47
N ALA A 641 -16.42 1.27 -0.64
CA ALA A 641 -15.94 2.54 -0.11
C ALA A 641 -16.28 3.66 -1.11
N LEU A 642 -17.10 4.62 -0.68
CA LEU A 642 -17.52 5.77 -1.47
C LEU A 642 -16.57 6.96 -1.28
N PRO A 643 -16.33 7.77 -2.32
CA PRO A 643 -15.44 8.92 -2.29
C PRO A 643 -16.11 10.14 -1.62
N THR A 644 -16.37 10.05 -0.32
CA THR A 644 -17.06 11.10 0.46
C THR A 644 -16.12 12.12 1.06
N GLY A 645 -14.83 11.82 1.11
CA GLY A 645 -13.81 12.67 1.72
C GLY A 645 -13.60 13.99 0.97
N ARG A 646 -12.99 14.98 1.63
CA ARG A 646 -12.71 16.30 1.07
C ARG A 646 -11.82 16.21 -0.16
N TRP A 647 -10.74 15.44 -0.07
CA TRP A 647 -9.70 15.36 -1.10
C TRP A 647 -10.13 14.49 -2.28
N GLU A 648 -10.85 13.40 -2.02
CA GLU A 648 -11.51 12.64 -3.06
C GLU A 648 -12.54 13.51 -3.80
N ARG A 649 -13.38 14.28 -3.08
CA ARG A 649 -14.32 15.22 -3.71
C ARG A 649 -13.62 16.34 -4.47
N LEU A 650 -12.45 16.79 -4.04
CA LEU A 650 -11.63 17.72 -4.83
C LEU A 650 -11.18 17.08 -6.14
N LEU A 651 -10.63 15.86 -6.08
CA LEU A 651 -10.21 15.10 -7.27
C LEU A 651 -11.38 14.83 -8.23
N LEU A 652 -12.54 14.42 -7.70
CA LEU A 652 -13.77 14.25 -8.47
C LEU A 652 -14.28 15.60 -8.99
N GLY A 653 -14.09 16.68 -8.21
CA GLY A 653 -14.42 18.07 -8.53
C GLY A 653 -13.78 18.55 -9.82
N LEU A 654 -12.52 18.19 -10.04
CA LEU A 654 -11.79 18.44 -11.29
C LEU A 654 -12.40 17.72 -12.52
N THR A 655 -13.34 16.81 -12.30
CA THR A 655 -14.10 16.06 -13.33
C THR A 655 -15.58 16.46 -13.39
N VAL A 656 -16.03 17.42 -12.56
CA VAL A 656 -17.42 17.93 -12.57
C VAL A 656 -17.63 18.78 -13.83
N GLY A 657 -18.00 18.12 -14.94
CA GLY A 657 -18.19 18.84 -16.21
C GLY A 657 -18.45 18.01 -17.48
N LYS A 658 -18.74 16.71 -17.34
CA LYS A 658 -18.75 15.65 -18.38
C LYS A 658 -17.34 15.20 -18.80
N PRO A 659 -16.95 13.93 -18.57
CA PRO A 659 -17.78 12.86 -18.01
C PRO A 659 -17.86 12.86 -16.48
N ASP A 660 -19.09 12.91 -15.95
CA ASP A 660 -19.38 12.58 -14.56
C ASP A 660 -19.40 11.05 -14.40
N VAL A 661 -18.21 10.43 -14.40
CA VAL A 661 -18.06 8.96 -14.49
C VAL A 661 -18.67 8.22 -13.30
N LEU A 662 -18.70 8.83 -12.12
CA LEU A 662 -19.27 8.23 -10.93
C LEU A 662 -20.79 8.10 -11.06
N ALA A 663 -21.46 9.21 -11.42
CA ALA A 663 -22.90 9.22 -11.65
C ALA A 663 -23.28 8.33 -12.84
N TRP A 664 -22.49 8.36 -13.92
CA TRP A 664 -22.71 7.51 -15.09
C TRP A 664 -22.62 6.02 -14.73
N ALA A 665 -21.62 5.60 -13.95
CA ALA A 665 -21.46 4.20 -13.53
C ALA A 665 -22.54 3.75 -12.55
N ALA A 666 -23.12 4.65 -11.75
CA ALA A 666 -24.28 4.35 -10.91
C ALA A 666 -25.55 4.12 -11.73
N ALA A 667 -25.76 4.89 -12.80
CA ALA A 667 -26.89 4.73 -13.71
C ALA A 667 -26.73 3.56 -14.69
N ASN A 668 -25.49 3.16 -14.99
CA ASN A 668 -25.14 2.09 -15.91
C ASN A 668 -24.29 1.03 -15.20
N PRO A 669 -24.81 0.37 -14.15
CA PRO A 669 -24.03 -0.59 -13.40
C PRO A 669 -23.59 -1.73 -14.31
N TYR A 670 -22.37 -2.23 -14.07
CA TYR A 670 -21.85 -3.38 -14.78
C TYR A 670 -22.78 -4.59 -14.61
N LYS A 671 -23.56 -4.92 -15.65
CA LYS A 671 -24.69 -5.87 -15.61
C LYS A 671 -24.27 -7.34 -15.44
N ASN A 672 -22.97 -7.63 -15.47
CA ASN A 672 -22.44 -8.99 -15.46
C ASN A 672 -21.41 -9.22 -14.34
N ALA A 673 -21.40 -8.43 -13.25
CA ALA A 673 -20.53 -8.67 -12.09
C ALA A 673 -21.19 -9.60 -11.11
#